data_AF-R5W4M5-F1
#
_entry.id   AF-R5W4M5-F1
#
_cell.length_a   1.000
_cell.length_b   1.000
_cell.length_c   1.000
_cell.angle_alpha   90.00
_cell.angle_beta   90.00
_cell.angle_gamma   90.00
#
_symmetry.space_group_name_H-M   'P 1'
#
loop_
_entity.id
_entity.type
_entity.pdbx_description
1 polymer ?
#
loop_
_entity_poly.entity_id
_entity_poly.type
_entity_poly.pdbx_seq_one_letter_code
_entity_poly.pdbx_strand_id
1 'polypeptide(L)'
;MAKEKIETLAVLDYLTLLPNRSGLYSFYSGLSIQEYVTAMFLDIDNFKRVNDTYGHQVGDELLKAVTKDLQEIVPDAYIARIGGDEFVILIIGQREKHEILEVTEEICDSVERLAVSPEVRSVISLSVGVLLNEKAETTIDDVLFKSDSAMYYSKKTGKNRYTFYEQIQEEMEFKAKVESSMQQAIEDNEFKIYFKPIMNIVRSRIEAVEASIRWFRKDGEIWSPGRFLSIMEENGFVTVLERHAFERLCWMKDKYKDMECSHMPTGVNMSRKHLYRRSFVKELVDITEKYGVSPSEFVIEIAEIHAGDKEILQRTILELKKAGFGVAIDNFGAGYSSLALLATTEADMLKLDENFLGTVQDGKSRDIIIENLIKMAKGLHMNLVVEGIKTKQQEQFLAGVGCELAEGVYYAGALNQEEFNKFYEEHKEADAKVVSYHFNGNLDDENGKNSGTVSGEIGYGKGIVDSVGSLKLPGGEQMTNVVHLPKTILGNESYSVSLWVKADRLNNWTSVIMANSNIGFASLIPYGWQKLSMFRIKDTRLDESGGWYDALGEEFYAKEWTHFCATYNSVTGLSRIYQNGRLVGSVDNTLALTNHKIVVLGGDYYKPSFQGEVSELSIYNCVLMENEVKKIYDHYAKDPTFRGKKQ
;
A
#
# COMPACT_ATOMS: atom_id res chain seq x y z
N MET A 1 24.43 -53.58 -43.74
CA MET A 1 23.00 -53.46 -44.12
C MET A 1 22.01 -53.58 -42.96
N ALA A 2 21.77 -54.74 -42.33
CA ALA A 2 20.79 -54.81 -41.21
C ALA A 2 21.29 -54.11 -39.92
N LYS A 3 22.60 -54.23 -39.62
CA LYS A 3 23.24 -53.59 -38.45
C LYS A 3 23.35 -52.07 -38.60
N GLU A 4 23.75 -51.58 -39.77
CA GLU A 4 23.74 -50.14 -40.11
C GLU A 4 22.33 -49.53 -40.05
N LYS A 5 21.29 -50.21 -40.58
CA LYS A 5 19.90 -49.73 -40.46
C LYS A 5 19.41 -49.64 -39.00
N ILE A 6 19.86 -50.56 -38.13
CA ILE A 6 19.51 -50.56 -36.70
C ILE A 6 20.26 -49.44 -35.96
N GLU A 7 21.52 -49.19 -36.29
CA GLU A 7 22.31 -48.09 -35.72
C GLU A 7 21.80 -46.72 -36.19
N THR A 8 21.34 -46.58 -37.45
CA THR A 8 20.72 -45.33 -37.96
C THR A 8 19.37 -45.04 -37.31
N LEU A 9 18.56 -46.05 -36.96
CA LEU A 9 17.26 -45.85 -36.28
C LEU A 9 17.39 -45.48 -34.80
N ALA A 10 18.54 -45.75 -34.17
CA ALA A 10 18.76 -45.42 -32.76
C ALA A 10 18.99 -43.91 -32.53
N VAL A 11 19.39 -43.17 -33.56
CA VAL A 11 19.82 -41.76 -33.46
C VAL A 11 18.91 -40.77 -34.18
N LEU A 12 17.84 -41.23 -34.82
CA LEU A 12 16.85 -40.38 -35.53
C LEU A 12 15.48 -40.42 -34.85
N ASP A 13 14.73 -39.33 -34.97
CA ASP A 13 13.31 -39.23 -34.66
C ASP A 13 12.50 -39.88 -35.80
N TYR A 14 11.55 -40.73 -35.44
CA TYR A 14 10.81 -41.52 -36.43
C TYR A 14 9.82 -40.68 -37.26
N LEU A 15 9.42 -39.51 -36.76
CA LEU A 15 8.40 -38.67 -37.40
C LEU A 15 9.03 -37.62 -38.32
N THR A 16 10.01 -36.87 -37.81
CA THR A 16 10.66 -35.76 -38.53
C THR A 16 11.90 -36.20 -39.29
N LEU A 17 12.44 -37.38 -39.00
CA LEU A 17 13.72 -37.89 -39.51
C LEU A 17 14.94 -37.04 -39.13
N LEU A 18 14.77 -36.05 -38.25
CA LEU A 18 15.87 -35.33 -37.63
C LEU A 18 16.59 -36.24 -36.62
N PRO A 19 17.86 -35.97 -36.30
CA PRO A 19 18.50 -36.48 -35.10
C PRO A 19 17.60 -36.39 -33.87
N ASN A 20 17.51 -37.49 -33.11
CA ASN A 20 16.87 -37.50 -31.79
C ASN A 20 17.88 -37.05 -30.72
N ARG A 21 17.47 -37.06 -29.44
CA ARG A 21 18.38 -36.72 -28.32
C ARG A 21 19.68 -37.53 -28.34
N SER A 22 19.65 -38.83 -28.61
CA SER A 22 20.87 -39.65 -28.71
C SER A 22 21.75 -39.24 -29.89
N GLY A 23 21.15 -38.89 -31.04
CA GLY A 23 21.87 -38.36 -32.19
C GLY A 23 22.57 -37.03 -31.90
N LEU A 24 21.89 -36.11 -31.23
CA LEU A 24 22.44 -34.84 -30.79
C LEU A 24 23.66 -35.00 -29.88
N TYR A 25 23.57 -35.87 -28.86
CA TYR A 25 24.70 -36.12 -27.95
C TYR A 25 25.87 -36.76 -28.69
N SER A 26 25.59 -37.73 -29.59
CA SER A 26 26.63 -38.37 -30.39
C SER A 26 27.35 -37.35 -31.30
N PHE A 27 26.59 -36.44 -31.94
CA PHE A 27 27.17 -35.40 -32.79
C PHE A 27 28.03 -34.43 -31.98
N TYR A 28 27.51 -33.90 -30.87
CA TYR A 28 28.23 -32.95 -30.02
C TYR A 28 29.52 -33.55 -29.45
N SER A 29 29.49 -34.82 -29.03
CA SER A 29 30.68 -35.53 -28.54
C SER A 29 31.80 -35.71 -29.57
N GLY A 30 31.48 -35.56 -30.86
CA GLY A 30 32.43 -35.63 -31.97
C GLY A 30 33.11 -34.30 -32.32
N LEU A 31 32.67 -33.20 -31.71
CA LEU A 31 33.24 -31.87 -31.95
C LEU A 31 34.62 -31.73 -31.27
N SER A 32 35.47 -30.88 -31.85
CA SER A 32 36.73 -30.51 -31.21
C SER A 32 36.47 -29.54 -30.06
N ILE A 33 37.12 -29.72 -28.91
CA ILE A 33 36.96 -28.81 -27.75
C ILE A 33 37.30 -27.34 -28.02
N GLN A 34 38.01 -27.06 -29.13
CA GLN A 34 38.35 -25.70 -29.57
C GLN A 34 37.31 -25.08 -30.50
N GLU A 35 36.32 -25.87 -30.94
CA GLU A 35 35.22 -25.36 -31.75
C GLU A 35 34.25 -24.56 -30.89
N TYR A 36 33.62 -23.58 -31.52
CA TYR A 36 32.54 -22.80 -30.93
C TYR A 36 31.22 -23.28 -31.49
N VAL A 37 30.19 -23.27 -30.66
CA VAL A 37 28.84 -23.71 -30.99
C VAL A 37 27.86 -22.63 -30.53
N THR A 38 26.99 -22.20 -31.43
CA THR A 38 25.78 -21.47 -31.07
C THR A 38 24.63 -22.46 -31.01
N ALA A 39 23.95 -22.54 -29.87
CA ALA A 39 22.80 -23.42 -29.67
C ALA A 39 21.51 -22.61 -29.59
N MET A 40 20.50 -23.01 -30.35
CA MET A 40 19.13 -22.48 -30.24
C MET A 40 18.21 -23.61 -29.78
N PHE A 41 17.52 -23.39 -28.68
CA PHE A 41 16.50 -24.29 -28.16
C PHE A 41 15.13 -23.70 -28.49
N LEU A 42 14.30 -24.46 -29.20
CA LEU A 42 13.04 -23.99 -29.75
C LEU A 42 11.89 -24.85 -29.24
N ASP A 43 10.77 -24.20 -28.95
CA ASP A 43 9.53 -24.87 -28.60
C ASP A 43 8.33 -24.26 -29.35
N ILE A 44 7.38 -25.12 -29.73
CA ILE A 44 6.15 -24.71 -30.40
C ILE A 44 5.08 -24.33 -29.37
N ASP A 45 4.82 -23.03 -29.24
CA ASP A 45 3.83 -22.52 -28.31
C ASP A 45 2.44 -23.08 -28.59
N ASN A 46 1.78 -23.53 -27.52
CA ASN A 46 0.42 -24.08 -27.54
C ASN A 46 0.29 -25.39 -28.36
N PHE A 47 1.37 -26.13 -28.61
CA PHE A 47 1.30 -27.42 -29.32
C PHE A 47 0.30 -28.40 -28.69
N LYS A 48 0.25 -28.48 -27.36
CA LYS A 48 -0.75 -29.30 -26.66
C LYS A 48 -2.18 -28.91 -27.03
N ARG A 49 -2.48 -27.61 -27.13
CA ARG A 49 -3.81 -27.12 -27.53
C ARG A 49 -4.15 -27.56 -28.96
N VAL A 50 -3.16 -27.59 -29.86
CA VAL A 50 -3.35 -28.11 -31.22
C VAL A 50 -3.72 -29.59 -31.17
N ASN A 51 -2.99 -30.41 -30.41
CA ASN A 51 -3.31 -31.83 -30.24
C ASN A 51 -4.71 -32.06 -29.64
N ASP A 52 -5.04 -31.31 -28.58
CA ASP A 52 -6.32 -31.46 -27.87
C ASP A 52 -7.52 -31.00 -28.73
N THR A 53 -7.31 -30.03 -29.63
CA THR A 53 -8.40 -29.42 -30.43
C THR A 53 -8.54 -30.05 -31.82
N TYR A 54 -7.43 -30.31 -32.51
CA TYR A 54 -7.40 -30.73 -33.91
C TYR A 54 -6.90 -32.18 -34.09
N GLY A 55 -6.47 -32.82 -33.01
CA GLY A 55 -6.01 -34.21 -32.99
C GLY A 55 -4.52 -34.36 -33.28
N HIS A 56 -3.95 -35.49 -32.83
CA HIS A 56 -2.52 -35.77 -32.93
C HIS A 56 -1.98 -35.82 -34.37
N GLN A 57 -2.78 -36.22 -35.35
CA GLN A 57 -2.35 -36.22 -36.76
C GLN A 57 -2.01 -34.81 -37.27
N VAL A 58 -2.77 -33.80 -36.84
CA VAL A 58 -2.51 -32.39 -37.19
C VAL A 58 -1.26 -31.90 -36.45
N GLY A 59 -1.06 -32.32 -35.20
CA GLY A 59 0.20 -32.08 -34.48
C GLY A 59 1.42 -32.65 -35.19
N ASP A 60 1.31 -33.88 -35.71
CA ASP A 60 2.37 -34.54 -36.47
C ASP A 60 2.70 -33.82 -37.78
N GLU A 61 1.69 -33.31 -38.49
CA GLU A 61 1.85 -32.50 -39.70
C GLU A 61 2.53 -31.16 -39.38
N LEU A 62 2.17 -30.53 -38.25
CA LEU A 62 2.81 -29.32 -37.78
C LEU A 62 4.30 -29.53 -37.47
N LEU A 63 4.66 -30.60 -36.79
CA LEU A 63 6.06 -30.94 -36.50
C LEU A 63 6.89 -31.13 -37.78
N LYS A 64 6.30 -31.77 -38.80
CA LYS A 64 6.94 -31.92 -40.12
C LYS A 64 7.09 -30.59 -40.86
N ALA A 65 6.09 -29.72 -40.78
CA ALA A 65 6.13 -28.40 -41.39
C ALA A 65 7.23 -27.52 -40.77
N VAL A 66 7.32 -27.49 -39.42
CA VAL A 66 8.39 -26.80 -38.70
C VAL A 66 9.75 -27.38 -39.06
N THR A 67 9.88 -28.71 -39.09
CA THR A 67 11.14 -29.38 -39.49
C THR A 67 11.63 -28.91 -40.86
N LYS A 68 10.73 -28.90 -41.85
CA LYS A 68 11.07 -28.50 -43.21
C LYS A 68 11.53 -27.04 -43.27
N ASP A 69 10.80 -26.16 -42.60
CA ASP A 69 11.09 -24.73 -42.60
C ASP A 69 12.41 -24.42 -41.86
N LEU A 70 12.69 -25.07 -40.73
CA LEU A 70 14.00 -24.97 -40.07
C LEU A 70 15.15 -25.43 -40.98
N GLN A 71 14.97 -26.53 -41.74
CA GLN A 71 15.98 -27.00 -42.70
C GLN A 71 16.23 -26.02 -43.85
N GLU A 72 15.23 -25.20 -44.22
CA GLU A 72 15.35 -24.17 -45.25
C GLU A 72 16.03 -22.90 -44.71
N ILE A 73 15.74 -22.49 -43.46
CA ILE A 73 16.30 -21.29 -42.84
C ILE A 73 17.77 -21.49 -42.44
N VAL A 74 18.11 -22.66 -41.88
CA VAL A 74 19.47 -22.97 -41.40
C VAL A 74 20.06 -24.22 -42.08
N PRO A 75 20.37 -24.15 -43.39
CA PRO A 75 20.79 -25.32 -44.17
C PRO A 75 22.12 -25.93 -43.71
N ASP A 76 22.99 -25.13 -43.11
CA ASP A 76 24.32 -25.56 -42.63
C ASP A 76 24.33 -25.95 -41.14
N ALA A 77 23.18 -25.88 -40.44
CA ALA A 77 23.09 -26.18 -39.02
C ALA A 77 22.74 -27.65 -38.74
N TYR A 78 23.13 -28.12 -37.57
CA TYR A 78 22.70 -29.43 -37.06
C TYR A 78 21.40 -29.27 -36.29
N ILE A 79 20.29 -29.78 -36.83
CA ILE A 79 18.96 -29.68 -36.23
C ILE A 79 18.60 -31.03 -35.62
N ALA A 80 18.17 -31.05 -34.36
CA ALA A 80 17.67 -32.22 -33.67
C ALA A 80 16.27 -31.97 -33.11
N ARG A 81 15.45 -33.01 -33.04
CA ARG A 81 14.20 -33.01 -32.28
C ARG A 81 14.39 -33.87 -31.03
N ILE A 82 14.42 -33.25 -29.87
CA ILE A 82 14.79 -33.94 -28.62
C ILE A 82 13.59 -34.61 -27.94
N GLY A 83 12.37 -34.17 -28.23
CA GLY A 83 11.12 -34.76 -27.75
C GLY A 83 9.94 -33.79 -27.87
N GLY A 84 8.71 -34.31 -27.96
CA GLY A 84 7.50 -33.47 -28.01
C GLY A 84 7.54 -32.42 -29.13
N ASP A 85 7.40 -31.17 -28.74
CA ASP A 85 7.44 -29.92 -29.52
C ASP A 85 8.80 -29.21 -29.48
N GLU A 86 9.82 -29.85 -28.93
CA GLU A 86 11.14 -29.25 -28.68
C GLU A 86 12.17 -29.61 -29.76
N PHE A 87 12.85 -28.59 -30.28
CA PHE A 87 13.91 -28.69 -31.27
C PHE A 87 15.18 -28.00 -30.76
N VAL A 88 16.34 -28.51 -31.18
CA VAL A 88 17.65 -27.93 -30.90
C VAL A 88 18.39 -27.71 -32.21
N ILE A 89 18.90 -26.51 -32.42
CA ILE A 89 19.71 -26.15 -33.59
C ILE A 89 21.12 -25.82 -33.09
N LEU A 90 22.13 -26.47 -33.66
CA LEU A 90 23.54 -26.18 -33.39
C LEU A 90 24.21 -25.61 -34.65
N ILE A 91 24.74 -24.40 -34.53
CA ILE A 91 25.55 -23.74 -35.57
C ILE A 91 27.00 -23.82 -35.13
N ILE A 92 27.84 -24.46 -35.95
CA ILE A 92 29.27 -24.66 -35.67
C ILE A 92 30.08 -23.47 -36.19
N GLY A 93 31.07 -23.06 -35.39
CA GLY A 93 31.93 -21.90 -35.64
C GLY A 93 31.46 -20.66 -34.89
N GLN A 94 32.34 -19.65 -34.85
CA GLN A 94 31.99 -18.35 -34.30
C GLN A 94 31.15 -17.58 -35.32
N ARG A 95 30.03 -17.03 -34.85
CA ARG A 95 29.15 -16.15 -35.62
C ARG A 95 29.01 -14.81 -34.94
N GLU A 96 28.82 -13.76 -35.73
CA GLU A 96 28.49 -12.45 -35.17
C GLU A 96 27.07 -12.49 -34.58
N LYS A 97 26.86 -11.80 -33.45
CA LYS A 97 25.56 -11.80 -32.77
C LYS A 97 24.41 -11.35 -33.68
N HIS A 98 24.68 -10.42 -34.60
CA HIS A 98 23.70 -9.92 -35.55
C HIS A 98 23.25 -10.99 -36.56
N GLU A 99 24.16 -11.86 -37.03
CA GLU A 99 23.81 -12.97 -37.95
C GLU A 99 22.88 -13.97 -37.25
N ILE A 100 23.19 -14.30 -35.99
CA ILE A 100 22.36 -15.19 -35.17
C ILE A 100 21.01 -14.55 -34.87
N LEU A 101 20.97 -13.22 -34.67
CA LEU A 101 19.74 -12.47 -34.47
C LEU A 101 18.81 -12.58 -35.68
N GLU A 102 19.32 -12.31 -36.89
CA GLU A 102 18.56 -12.39 -38.14
C GLU A 102 17.96 -13.79 -38.35
N VAL A 103 18.78 -14.83 -38.14
CA VAL A 103 18.31 -16.23 -38.24
C VAL A 103 17.23 -16.52 -37.21
N THR A 104 17.38 -16.04 -35.97
CA THR A 104 16.41 -16.30 -34.90
C THR A 104 15.09 -15.57 -35.14
N GLU A 105 15.14 -14.35 -35.66
CA GLU A 105 13.97 -13.59 -36.10
C GLU A 105 13.26 -14.29 -37.26
N GLU A 106 14.02 -14.75 -38.26
CA GLU A 106 13.46 -15.48 -39.39
C GLU A 106 12.76 -16.78 -38.95
N ILE A 107 13.33 -17.50 -37.97
CA ILE A 107 12.70 -18.68 -37.34
C ILE A 107 11.39 -18.30 -36.66
N CYS A 108 11.34 -17.22 -35.86
CA CYS A 108 10.11 -16.83 -35.18
C CYS A 108 9.02 -16.40 -36.18
N ASP A 109 9.39 -15.64 -37.20
CA ASP A 109 8.47 -15.11 -38.22
C ASP A 109 8.01 -16.18 -39.22
N SER A 110 8.71 -17.32 -39.29
CA SER A 110 8.38 -18.39 -40.23
C SER A 110 7.03 -19.04 -39.98
N VAL A 111 6.50 -18.91 -38.77
CA VAL A 111 5.16 -19.41 -38.39
C VAL A 111 4.09 -18.89 -39.34
N GLU A 112 4.21 -17.65 -39.84
CA GLU A 112 3.24 -17.04 -40.75
C GLU A 112 3.13 -17.79 -42.10
N ARG A 113 4.25 -18.36 -42.55
CA ARG A 113 4.40 -19.07 -43.83
C ARG A 113 4.40 -20.59 -43.72
N LEU A 114 4.25 -21.16 -42.51
CA LEU A 114 4.19 -22.62 -42.31
C LEU A 114 3.08 -23.25 -43.16
N ALA A 115 3.41 -24.39 -43.78
CA ALA A 115 2.51 -25.16 -44.64
C ALA A 115 1.47 -25.97 -43.84
N VAL A 116 0.71 -25.30 -42.96
CA VAL A 116 -0.40 -25.86 -42.17
C VAL A 116 -1.66 -25.00 -42.33
N SER A 117 -2.80 -25.49 -41.83
CA SER A 117 -4.08 -24.78 -41.97
C SER A 117 -4.03 -23.39 -41.30
N PRO A 118 -4.76 -22.38 -41.81
CA PRO A 118 -4.82 -21.05 -41.21
C PRO A 118 -5.29 -21.07 -39.75
N GLU A 119 -6.19 -21.98 -39.39
CA GLU A 119 -6.73 -22.14 -38.04
C GLU A 119 -5.64 -22.61 -37.06
N VAL A 120 -4.76 -23.52 -37.49
CA VAL A 120 -3.61 -23.97 -36.69
C VAL A 120 -2.58 -22.84 -36.56
N ARG A 121 -2.24 -22.16 -37.67
CA ARG A 121 -1.30 -21.02 -37.66
C ARG A 121 -1.74 -19.92 -36.69
N SER A 122 -3.03 -19.64 -36.60
CA SER A 122 -3.57 -18.58 -35.74
C SER A 122 -3.40 -18.80 -34.24
N VAL A 123 -3.05 -20.02 -33.81
CA VAL A 123 -2.97 -20.39 -32.38
C VAL A 123 -1.58 -20.83 -31.91
N ILE A 124 -0.59 -20.85 -32.81
CA ILE A 124 0.79 -21.25 -32.52
C ILE A 124 1.76 -20.08 -32.70
N SER A 125 2.90 -20.17 -32.04
CA SER A 125 4.08 -19.32 -32.23
C SER A 125 5.33 -20.12 -31.88
N LEU A 126 6.51 -19.54 -32.03
CA LEU A 126 7.76 -20.16 -31.59
C LEU A 126 8.38 -19.34 -30.46
N SER A 127 8.89 -20.04 -29.45
CA SER A 127 9.73 -19.46 -28.40
C SER A 127 11.13 -20.04 -28.50
N VAL A 128 12.15 -19.17 -28.57
CA VAL A 128 13.53 -19.59 -28.84
C VAL A 128 14.51 -19.08 -27.78
N GLY A 129 15.39 -19.94 -27.30
CA GLY A 129 16.47 -19.59 -26.39
C GLY A 129 17.83 -19.79 -27.05
N VAL A 130 18.68 -18.77 -27.00
CA VAL A 130 19.94 -18.76 -27.76
C VAL A 130 21.14 -18.71 -26.81
N LEU A 131 22.05 -19.68 -26.91
CA LEU A 131 23.39 -19.63 -26.33
C LEU A 131 24.40 -19.37 -27.44
N LEU A 132 24.99 -18.17 -27.45
CA LEU A 132 25.89 -17.71 -28.51
C LEU A 132 27.34 -18.15 -28.27
N ASN A 133 27.97 -18.73 -29.29
CA ASN A 133 29.42 -18.99 -29.34
C ASN A 133 30.01 -19.62 -28.05
N GLU A 134 29.39 -20.68 -27.54
CA GLU A 134 29.92 -21.46 -26.41
C GLU A 134 31.00 -22.42 -26.92
N LYS A 135 32.09 -22.61 -26.17
CA LYS A 135 33.12 -23.59 -26.57
C LYS A 135 32.60 -25.01 -26.39
N ALA A 136 32.95 -25.90 -27.32
CA ALA A 136 32.63 -27.32 -27.24
C ALA A 136 33.37 -28.08 -26.12
N GLU A 137 34.18 -27.39 -25.31
CA GLU A 137 34.67 -27.90 -24.01
C GLU A 137 33.55 -27.97 -22.95
N THR A 138 32.52 -27.13 -23.07
CA THR A 138 31.33 -27.13 -22.22
C THR A 138 30.49 -28.37 -22.52
N THR A 139 29.90 -28.99 -21.50
CA THR A 139 29.12 -30.21 -21.72
C THR A 139 27.85 -29.91 -22.51
N ILE A 140 27.38 -30.86 -23.33
CA ILE A 140 26.10 -30.70 -24.04
C ILE A 140 24.93 -30.48 -23.07
N ASP A 141 24.97 -31.10 -21.89
CA ASP A 141 23.95 -30.89 -20.85
C ASP A 141 23.92 -29.43 -20.37
N ASP A 142 25.08 -28.79 -20.18
CA ASP A 142 25.17 -27.37 -19.82
C ASP A 142 24.71 -26.45 -20.97
N VAL A 143 25.09 -26.78 -22.22
CA VAL A 143 24.65 -26.03 -23.41
C VAL A 143 23.12 -26.07 -23.55
N LEU A 144 22.54 -27.27 -23.40
CA LEU A 144 21.09 -27.46 -23.43
C LEU A 144 20.42 -26.75 -22.25
N PHE A 145 20.94 -26.87 -21.04
CA PHE A 145 20.38 -26.19 -19.88
C PHE A 145 20.33 -24.67 -20.04
N LYS A 146 21.42 -24.05 -20.52
CA LYS A 146 21.47 -22.59 -20.75
C LYS A 146 20.52 -22.15 -21.85
N SER A 147 20.52 -22.84 -22.99
CA SER A 147 19.64 -22.50 -24.13
C SER A 147 18.16 -22.75 -23.80
N ASP A 148 17.83 -23.84 -23.11
CA ASP A 148 16.48 -24.14 -22.60
C ASP A 148 16.02 -23.08 -21.58
N SER A 149 16.88 -22.67 -20.66
CA SER A 149 16.56 -21.60 -19.69
C SER A 149 16.17 -20.29 -20.39
N ALA A 150 16.87 -19.93 -21.48
CA ALA A 150 16.54 -18.76 -22.29
C ALA A 150 15.22 -18.93 -23.07
N MET A 151 14.93 -20.13 -23.55
CA MET A 151 13.66 -20.45 -24.22
C MET A 151 12.50 -20.36 -23.24
N TYR A 152 12.66 -20.93 -22.04
CA TYR A 152 11.68 -20.85 -20.97
C TYR A 152 11.41 -19.40 -20.54
N TYR A 153 12.46 -18.57 -20.45
CA TYR A 153 12.30 -17.13 -20.19
C TYR A 153 11.47 -16.43 -21.28
N SER A 154 11.68 -16.78 -22.56
CA SER A 154 10.87 -16.30 -23.69
C SER A 154 9.40 -16.67 -23.55
N LYS A 155 9.10 -17.91 -23.15
CA LYS A 155 7.73 -18.36 -22.88
C LYS A 155 7.09 -17.57 -21.74
N LYS A 156 7.81 -17.39 -20.63
CA LYS A 156 7.30 -16.69 -19.44
C LYS A 156 7.03 -15.21 -19.71
N THR A 157 7.83 -14.57 -20.56
CA THR A 157 7.74 -13.13 -20.86
C THR A 157 6.78 -12.78 -21.99
N GLY A 158 6.04 -13.74 -22.54
CA GLY A 158 4.91 -13.48 -23.43
C GLY A 158 4.84 -14.32 -24.70
N LYS A 159 5.69 -15.34 -24.85
CA LYS A 159 5.75 -16.23 -26.03
C LYS A 159 6.07 -15.46 -27.33
N ASN A 160 6.15 -16.16 -28.46
CA ASN A 160 6.43 -15.59 -29.79
C ASN A 160 7.66 -14.65 -29.80
N ARG A 161 8.78 -15.10 -29.26
CA ARG A 161 9.98 -14.30 -29.10
C ARG A 161 11.19 -15.18 -28.86
N TYR A 162 12.35 -14.53 -28.90
CA TYR A 162 13.61 -15.14 -28.52
C TYR A 162 14.28 -14.41 -27.36
N THR A 163 15.17 -15.12 -26.67
CA THR A 163 16.03 -14.57 -25.62
C THR A 163 17.42 -15.17 -25.74
N PHE A 164 18.45 -14.34 -25.68
CA PHE A 164 19.83 -14.80 -25.55
C PHE A 164 20.13 -15.09 -24.08
N TYR A 165 20.80 -16.20 -23.78
CA TYR A 165 21.16 -16.58 -22.41
C TYR A 165 21.96 -15.48 -21.69
N GLU A 166 22.85 -14.79 -22.40
CA GLU A 166 23.60 -13.62 -21.89
C GLU A 166 22.67 -12.56 -21.27
N GLN A 167 21.45 -12.37 -21.80
CA GLN A 167 20.50 -11.38 -21.29
C GLN A 167 19.88 -11.76 -19.94
N ILE A 168 19.90 -13.05 -19.60
CA ILE A 168 19.28 -13.60 -18.37
C ILE A 168 20.30 -14.23 -17.43
N GLN A 169 21.58 -14.25 -17.81
CA GLN A 169 22.63 -14.96 -17.09
C GLN A 169 22.71 -14.51 -15.63
N GLU A 170 22.74 -13.20 -15.37
CA GLU A 170 22.80 -12.67 -14.01
C GLU A 170 21.59 -13.07 -13.16
N GLU A 171 20.39 -13.08 -13.75
CA GLU A 171 19.15 -13.50 -13.08
C GLU A 171 19.19 -15.00 -12.73
N MET A 172 19.66 -15.84 -13.65
CA MET A 172 19.78 -17.28 -13.46
C MET A 172 20.84 -17.63 -12.40
N GLU A 173 22.00 -16.98 -12.44
CA GLU A 173 23.05 -17.13 -11.43
C GLU A 173 22.56 -16.71 -10.05
N PHE A 174 21.83 -15.59 -9.97
CA PHE A 174 21.22 -15.13 -8.73
C PHE A 174 20.18 -16.12 -8.21
N LYS A 175 19.32 -16.65 -9.08
CA LYS A 175 18.33 -17.69 -8.75
C LYS A 175 19.00 -18.92 -8.15
N ALA A 176 20.07 -19.42 -8.76
CA ALA A 176 20.84 -20.54 -8.23
C ALA A 176 21.47 -20.22 -6.86
N LYS A 177 21.99 -18.99 -6.65
CA LYS A 177 22.52 -18.54 -5.36
C LYS A 177 21.43 -18.54 -4.27
N VAL A 178 20.20 -18.12 -4.61
CA VAL A 178 19.04 -18.17 -3.69
C VAL A 178 18.68 -19.61 -3.35
N GLU A 179 18.46 -20.46 -4.35
CA GLU A 179 17.99 -21.84 -4.16
C GLU A 179 18.99 -22.70 -3.38
N SER A 180 20.29 -22.53 -3.63
CA SER A 180 21.34 -23.28 -2.92
C SER A 180 21.53 -22.88 -1.45
N SER A 181 21.02 -21.73 -1.02
CA SER A 181 21.28 -21.18 0.32
C SER A 181 20.04 -20.94 1.18
N MET A 182 18.84 -20.93 0.59
CA MET A 182 17.58 -20.58 1.29
C MET A 182 17.29 -21.47 2.51
N GLN A 183 17.59 -22.77 2.45
CA GLN A 183 17.32 -23.69 3.55
C GLN A 183 18.22 -23.42 4.76
N GLN A 184 19.54 -23.35 4.54
CA GLN A 184 20.51 -23.08 5.60
C GLN A 184 20.31 -21.67 6.21
N ALA A 185 19.89 -20.70 5.38
CA ALA A 185 19.66 -19.33 5.83
C ALA A 185 18.56 -19.20 6.91
N ILE A 186 17.56 -20.10 6.91
CA ILE A 186 16.56 -20.17 8.00
C ILE A 186 17.21 -20.63 9.30
N GLU A 187 17.99 -21.70 9.25
CA GLU A 187 18.69 -22.25 10.43
C GLU A 187 19.70 -21.26 11.03
N ASP A 188 20.38 -20.53 10.15
CA ASP A 188 21.40 -19.54 10.51
C ASP A 188 20.80 -18.18 10.93
N ASN A 189 19.46 -18.04 10.97
CA ASN A 189 18.74 -16.79 11.27
C ASN A 189 19.17 -15.60 10.39
N GLU A 190 19.45 -15.87 9.11
CA GLU A 190 19.82 -14.85 8.13
C GLU A 190 18.62 -13.98 7.71
N PHE A 191 17.40 -14.52 7.79
CA PHE A 191 16.18 -13.75 7.54
C PHE A 191 15.80 -12.93 8.78
N LYS A 192 15.86 -11.60 8.64
CA LYS A 192 15.51 -10.65 9.70
C LYS A 192 14.24 -9.90 9.35
N ILE A 193 13.46 -9.56 10.37
CA ILE A 193 12.24 -8.78 10.24
C ILE A 193 12.59 -7.31 10.45
N TYR A 194 12.14 -6.48 9.52
CA TYR A 194 12.14 -5.04 9.60
C TYR A 194 10.69 -4.55 9.60
N PHE A 195 10.44 -3.37 10.16
CA PHE A 195 9.12 -2.79 10.30
C PHE A 195 9.01 -1.51 9.47
N LYS A 196 7.98 -1.41 8.66
CA LYS A 196 7.63 -0.17 7.97
C LYS A 196 6.48 0.51 8.73
N PRO A 197 6.63 1.76 9.20
CA PRO A 197 5.56 2.43 9.93
C PRO A 197 4.38 2.82 9.03
N ILE A 198 3.16 2.51 9.48
CA ILE A 198 1.92 3.02 8.93
C ILE A 198 1.46 4.16 9.84
N MET A 199 1.40 5.36 9.28
CA MET A 199 1.11 6.60 9.98
C MET A 199 -0.35 6.98 9.82
N ASN A 200 -1.00 7.38 10.91
CA ASN A 200 -2.20 8.19 10.86
C ASN A 200 -1.81 9.63 10.51
N ILE A 201 -2.05 10.03 9.27
CA ILE A 201 -1.63 11.34 8.73
C ILE A 201 -2.52 12.49 9.22
N VAL A 202 -3.69 12.19 9.78
CA VAL A 202 -4.56 13.21 10.38
C VAL A 202 -4.10 13.55 11.79
N ARG A 203 -3.64 12.55 12.55
CA ARG A 203 -3.15 12.70 13.94
C ARG A 203 -1.64 12.86 14.05
N SER A 204 -0.91 12.61 12.97
CA SER A 204 0.56 12.57 12.93
C SER A 204 1.16 11.57 13.92
N ARG A 205 0.57 10.38 14.00
CA ARG A 205 1.01 9.31 14.90
C ARG A 205 1.20 8.00 14.16
N ILE A 206 1.97 7.09 14.73
CA ILE A 206 2.01 5.71 14.25
C ILE A 206 0.74 4.96 14.65
N GLU A 207 0.15 4.21 13.72
CA GLU A 207 -1.09 3.45 13.92
C GLU A 207 -0.90 1.94 13.75
N ALA A 208 0.03 1.53 12.89
CA ALA A 208 0.38 0.13 12.64
C ALA A 208 1.80 0.02 12.07
N VAL A 209 2.28 -1.20 11.86
CA VAL A 209 3.52 -1.49 11.11
C VAL A 209 3.31 -2.61 10.11
N GLU A 210 3.98 -2.57 8.97
CA GLU A 210 4.12 -3.72 8.07
C GLU A 210 5.44 -4.45 8.35
N ALA A 211 5.37 -5.76 8.57
CA ALA A 211 6.54 -6.62 8.69
C ALA A 211 7.12 -6.94 7.31
N SER A 212 8.39 -6.61 7.12
CA SER A 212 9.12 -6.80 5.87
C SER A 212 10.39 -7.61 6.11
N ILE A 213 10.52 -8.74 5.43
CA ILE A 213 11.67 -9.63 5.59
C ILE A 213 12.90 -9.01 4.89
N ARG A 214 14.09 -9.22 5.44
CA ARG A 214 15.37 -8.88 4.81
C ARG A 214 16.32 -10.06 4.97
N TRP A 215 17.00 -10.43 3.89
CA TRP A 215 17.95 -11.54 3.92
C TRP A 215 19.37 -11.02 4.09
N PHE A 216 19.93 -11.22 5.28
CA PHE A 216 21.31 -10.87 5.63
C PHE A 216 22.24 -12.03 5.35
N ARG A 217 23.03 -11.92 4.29
CA ARG A 217 23.95 -12.95 3.84
C ARG A 217 25.24 -12.92 4.65
N LYS A 218 25.92 -14.07 4.76
CA LYS A 218 27.22 -14.20 5.46
C LYS A 218 28.34 -13.36 4.84
N ASP A 219 28.23 -13.07 3.54
CA ASP A 219 29.18 -12.22 2.80
C ASP A 219 28.98 -10.71 3.11
N GLY A 220 27.96 -10.36 3.91
CA GLY A 220 27.64 -8.98 4.28
C GLY A 220 26.60 -8.32 3.37
N GLU A 221 26.15 -8.99 2.30
CA GLU A 221 25.08 -8.48 1.45
C GLU A 221 23.71 -8.51 2.16
N ILE A 222 22.86 -7.53 1.84
CA ILE A 222 21.46 -7.49 2.30
C ILE A 222 20.57 -7.53 1.08
N TRP A 223 19.75 -8.57 0.96
CA TRP A 223 18.78 -8.68 -0.14
C TRP A 223 17.39 -8.28 0.33
N SER A 224 16.73 -7.44 -0.48
CA SER A 224 15.34 -7.05 -0.28
C SER A 224 14.38 -8.15 -0.79
N PRO A 225 13.14 -8.21 -0.27
CA PRO A 225 12.13 -9.19 -0.65
C PRO A 225 11.95 -9.33 -2.16
N GLY A 226 11.88 -8.20 -2.88
CA GLY A 226 11.68 -8.19 -4.33
C GLY A 226 12.76 -8.92 -5.13
N ARG A 227 13.95 -9.15 -4.57
CA ARG A 227 14.99 -9.94 -5.25
C ARG A 227 14.77 -11.45 -5.14
N PHE A 228 14.32 -11.95 -3.99
CA PHE A 228 14.34 -13.40 -3.70
C PHE A 228 12.96 -14.03 -3.52
N LEU A 229 11.92 -13.26 -3.18
CA LEU A 229 10.60 -13.82 -2.89
C LEU A 229 9.99 -14.50 -4.11
N SER A 230 10.09 -13.91 -5.30
CA SER A 230 9.56 -14.51 -6.54
C SER A 230 10.17 -15.90 -6.81
N ILE A 231 11.46 -16.06 -6.57
CA ILE A 231 12.17 -17.35 -6.71
C ILE A 231 11.64 -18.38 -5.71
N MET A 232 11.47 -17.99 -4.44
CA MET A 232 10.92 -18.87 -3.40
C MET A 232 9.43 -19.17 -3.60
N GLU A 233 8.69 -18.24 -4.21
CA GLU A 233 7.33 -18.46 -4.63
C GLU A 233 7.28 -19.50 -5.74
N GLU A 234 8.13 -19.41 -6.77
CA GLU A 234 8.21 -20.39 -7.86
C GLU A 234 8.43 -21.81 -7.33
N ASN A 235 9.44 -22.02 -6.49
CA ASN A 235 9.80 -23.33 -5.95
C ASN A 235 8.94 -23.77 -4.73
N GLY A 236 8.13 -22.87 -4.16
CA GLY A 236 7.22 -23.15 -3.03
C GLY A 236 7.83 -22.98 -1.63
N PHE A 237 9.13 -22.67 -1.53
CA PHE A 237 9.82 -22.43 -0.27
C PHE A 237 9.28 -21.19 0.47
N VAL A 238 8.59 -20.28 -0.22
CA VAL A 238 7.94 -19.10 0.38
C VAL A 238 7.07 -19.46 1.58
N THR A 239 6.37 -20.60 1.54
CA THR A 239 5.49 -21.04 2.63
C THR A 239 6.26 -21.39 3.91
N VAL A 240 7.49 -21.90 3.76
CA VAL A 240 8.40 -22.21 4.89
C VAL A 240 8.94 -20.91 5.47
N LEU A 241 9.36 -19.97 4.62
CA LEU A 241 9.85 -18.66 5.03
C LEU A 241 8.77 -17.87 5.78
N GLU A 242 7.56 -17.79 5.23
CA GLU A 242 6.44 -17.06 5.84
C GLU A 242 6.05 -17.62 7.21
N ARG A 243 5.98 -18.95 7.32
CA ARG A 243 5.73 -19.62 8.60
C ARG A 243 6.82 -19.25 9.62
N HIS A 244 8.09 -19.32 9.22
CA HIS A 244 9.22 -18.98 10.08
C HIS A 244 9.19 -17.49 10.49
N ALA A 245 8.89 -16.58 9.55
CA ALA A 245 8.79 -15.16 9.81
C ALA A 245 7.62 -14.83 10.76
N PHE A 246 6.45 -15.45 10.57
CA PHE A 246 5.30 -15.29 11.46
C PHE A 246 5.59 -15.81 12.88
N GLU A 247 6.23 -16.99 12.98
CA GLU A 247 6.69 -17.54 14.26
C GLU A 247 7.69 -16.60 14.95
N ARG A 248 8.61 -16.01 14.18
CA ARG A 248 9.57 -15.03 14.68
C ARG A 248 8.90 -13.74 15.14
N LEU A 249 7.90 -13.24 14.43
CA LEU A 249 7.09 -12.08 14.85
C LEU A 249 6.39 -12.35 16.19
N CYS A 250 5.75 -13.51 16.35
CA CYS A 250 5.10 -13.90 17.60
C CYS A 250 6.11 -13.97 18.76
N TRP A 251 7.29 -14.55 18.52
CA TRP A 251 8.38 -14.54 19.50
C TRP A 251 8.86 -13.12 19.85
N MET A 252 8.96 -12.21 18.85
CA MET A 252 9.35 -10.82 19.10
C MET A 252 8.29 -10.11 19.96
N LYS A 253 7.00 -10.30 19.67
CA LYS A 253 5.92 -9.75 20.47
C LYS A 253 5.93 -10.25 21.91
N ASP A 254 6.08 -11.56 22.15
CA ASP A 254 6.23 -12.10 23.51
C ASP A 254 7.49 -11.57 24.22
N LYS A 255 8.64 -11.54 23.52
CA LYS A 255 9.91 -11.05 24.08
C LYS A 255 9.83 -9.59 24.54
N TYR A 256 9.12 -8.74 23.80
CA TYR A 256 9.01 -7.30 24.07
C TYR A 256 7.66 -6.89 24.67
N LYS A 257 6.86 -7.83 25.19
CA LYS A 257 5.47 -7.58 25.65
C LYS A 257 5.29 -6.46 26.68
N ASP A 258 6.33 -6.13 27.45
CA ASP A 258 6.27 -5.03 28.42
C ASP A 258 6.40 -3.64 27.77
N MET A 259 6.75 -3.58 26.48
CA MET A 259 6.78 -2.36 25.68
C MET A 259 5.45 -2.17 24.96
N GLU A 260 4.87 -0.97 25.04
CA GLU A 260 3.60 -0.63 24.39
C GLU A 260 3.64 -0.86 22.87
N CYS A 261 4.78 -0.56 22.23
CA CYS A 261 5.00 -0.80 20.80
C CYS A 261 4.88 -2.27 20.38
N SER A 262 5.04 -3.21 21.32
CA SER A 262 4.96 -4.64 21.04
C SER A 262 3.56 -5.08 20.64
N HIS A 263 2.53 -4.41 21.16
CA HIS A 263 1.12 -4.69 20.86
C HIS A 263 0.61 -3.97 19.61
N MET A 264 1.48 -3.25 18.90
CA MET A 264 1.14 -2.56 17.67
C MET A 264 0.61 -3.55 16.61
N PRO A 265 -0.54 -3.25 15.95
CA PRO A 265 -1.01 -4.04 14.82
C PRO A 265 0.08 -4.20 13.77
N THR A 266 0.37 -5.44 13.40
CA THR A 266 1.46 -5.80 12.48
C THR A 266 0.90 -6.46 11.23
N GLY A 267 1.03 -5.78 10.09
CA GLY A 267 0.77 -6.30 8.76
C GLY A 267 1.76 -7.41 8.39
N VAL A 268 1.28 -8.54 7.89
CA VAL A 268 2.11 -9.67 7.47
C VAL A 268 1.66 -10.15 6.10
N ASN A 269 2.57 -10.05 5.13
CA ASN A 269 2.36 -10.52 3.77
C ASN A 269 2.31 -12.04 3.67
N MET A 270 1.29 -12.56 2.99
CA MET A 270 1.10 -13.99 2.76
C MET A 270 0.87 -14.31 1.28
N SER A 271 1.67 -15.22 0.76
CA SER A 271 1.63 -15.70 -0.62
C SER A 271 0.38 -16.53 -0.89
N ARG A 272 -0.03 -16.53 -2.17
CA ARG A 272 -1.13 -17.38 -2.66
C ARG A 272 -0.95 -18.85 -2.30
N LYS A 273 0.28 -19.35 -2.40
CA LYS A 273 0.61 -20.75 -2.13
C LYS A 273 0.31 -21.12 -0.68
N HIS A 274 0.50 -20.20 0.25
CA HIS A 274 0.19 -20.42 1.66
C HIS A 274 -1.31 -20.39 1.93
N LEU A 275 -1.99 -19.36 1.40
CA LEU A 275 -3.44 -19.15 1.56
C LEU A 275 -4.28 -20.35 1.10
N TYR A 276 -3.80 -21.11 0.12
CA TYR A 276 -4.52 -22.25 -0.44
C TYR A 276 -4.33 -23.55 0.36
N ARG A 277 -3.45 -23.56 1.38
CA ARG A 277 -3.29 -24.71 2.27
C ARG A 277 -4.46 -24.71 3.26
N ARG A 278 -5.18 -25.84 3.35
CA ARG A 278 -6.31 -26.00 4.29
C ARG A 278 -5.91 -25.82 5.77
N SER A 279 -4.65 -26.05 6.11
CA SER A 279 -4.13 -25.90 7.48
C SER A 279 -3.67 -24.48 7.81
N PHE A 280 -3.67 -23.55 6.85
CA PHE A 280 -3.05 -22.23 6.98
C PHE A 280 -3.53 -21.46 8.21
N VAL A 281 -4.84 -21.22 8.33
CA VAL A 281 -5.39 -20.43 9.44
C VAL A 281 -5.11 -21.11 10.78
N LYS A 282 -5.28 -22.43 10.85
CA LYS A 282 -4.98 -23.20 12.06
C LYS A 282 -3.51 -23.06 12.45
N GLU A 283 -2.59 -23.12 11.50
CA GLU A 283 -1.16 -22.99 11.76
C GLU A 283 -0.79 -21.62 12.34
N LEU A 284 -1.40 -20.53 11.85
CA LEU A 284 -1.22 -19.21 12.44
C LEU A 284 -1.77 -19.14 13.87
N VAL A 285 -2.97 -19.70 14.12
CA VAL A 285 -3.57 -19.76 15.46
C VAL A 285 -2.66 -20.53 16.42
N ASP A 286 -2.22 -21.74 16.04
CA ASP A 286 -1.35 -22.58 16.85
C ASP A 286 -0.03 -21.83 17.22
N ILE A 287 0.52 -21.04 16.29
CA ILE A 287 1.71 -20.21 16.54
C ILE A 287 1.39 -19.05 17.51
N THR A 288 0.27 -18.34 17.32
CA THR A 288 -0.11 -17.25 18.24
C THR A 288 -0.35 -17.77 19.67
N GLU A 289 -1.01 -18.92 19.81
CA GLU A 289 -1.24 -19.58 21.10
C GLU A 289 0.07 -20.00 21.77
N LYS A 290 1.03 -20.53 21.00
CA LYS A 290 2.36 -20.92 21.50
C LYS A 290 3.10 -19.78 22.20
N TYR A 291 2.95 -18.54 21.72
CA TYR A 291 3.62 -17.35 22.27
C TYR A 291 2.70 -16.46 23.11
N GLY A 292 1.42 -16.83 23.28
CA GLY A 292 0.46 -16.03 24.05
C GLY A 292 0.17 -14.65 23.43
N VAL A 293 0.27 -14.53 22.10
CA VAL A 293 0.01 -13.29 21.36
C VAL A 293 -1.42 -13.30 20.85
N SER A 294 -2.12 -12.17 20.92
CA SER A 294 -3.49 -12.09 20.39
C SER A 294 -3.47 -12.06 18.85
N PRO A 295 -4.30 -12.87 18.16
CA PRO A 295 -4.49 -12.77 16.71
C PRO A 295 -4.87 -11.37 16.22
N SER A 296 -5.56 -10.59 17.06
CA SER A 296 -5.99 -9.22 16.75
C SER A 296 -4.83 -8.22 16.59
N GLU A 297 -3.62 -8.59 17.02
CA GLU A 297 -2.41 -7.79 16.80
C GLU A 297 -1.80 -8.00 15.40
N PHE A 298 -2.39 -8.85 14.58
CA PHE A 298 -1.92 -9.14 13.24
C PHE A 298 -2.97 -8.80 12.19
N VAL A 299 -2.49 -8.22 11.09
CA VAL A 299 -3.27 -7.99 9.88
C VAL A 299 -2.65 -8.83 8.76
N ILE A 300 -3.38 -9.82 8.26
CA ILE A 300 -2.90 -10.67 7.18
C ILE A 300 -3.13 -9.94 5.85
N GLU A 301 -2.03 -9.66 5.15
CA GLU A 301 -2.02 -8.93 3.88
C GLU A 301 -2.04 -9.93 2.72
N ILE A 302 -3.03 -9.78 1.84
CA ILE A 302 -3.27 -10.66 0.69
C ILE A 302 -3.24 -9.82 -0.58
N ALA A 303 -2.23 -10.04 -1.42
CA ALA A 303 -2.11 -9.32 -2.69
C ALA A 303 -3.29 -9.60 -3.64
N GLU A 304 -3.78 -8.56 -4.34
CA GLU A 304 -4.94 -8.64 -5.24
C GLU A 304 -4.78 -9.70 -6.34
N ILE A 305 -3.61 -9.77 -6.99
CA ILE A 305 -3.32 -10.69 -8.10
C ILE A 305 -3.42 -12.17 -7.69
N HIS A 306 -3.42 -12.46 -6.39
CA HIS A 306 -3.52 -13.81 -5.85
C HIS A 306 -4.97 -14.27 -5.62
N ALA A 307 -5.97 -13.42 -5.89
CA ALA A 307 -7.40 -13.67 -5.73
C ALA A 307 -8.06 -14.55 -6.81
N GLY A 308 -7.27 -15.26 -7.64
CA GLY A 308 -7.76 -16.01 -8.81
C GLY A 308 -8.77 -17.13 -8.52
N ASP A 309 -8.82 -17.64 -7.28
CA ASP A 309 -9.88 -18.52 -6.80
C ASP A 309 -10.67 -17.79 -5.70
N LYS A 310 -11.75 -17.13 -6.11
CA LYS A 310 -12.57 -16.27 -5.25
C LYS A 310 -13.18 -17.04 -4.08
N GLU A 311 -13.53 -18.31 -4.29
CA GLU A 311 -14.18 -19.14 -3.27
C GLU A 311 -13.19 -19.52 -2.16
N ILE A 312 -11.98 -19.92 -2.53
CA ILE A 312 -10.92 -20.19 -1.56
C ILE A 312 -10.56 -18.93 -0.79
N LEU A 313 -10.38 -17.80 -1.48
CA LEU A 313 -10.03 -16.54 -0.84
C LEU A 313 -11.09 -16.11 0.17
N GLN A 314 -12.36 -16.06 -0.20
CA GLN A 314 -13.45 -15.68 0.69
C GLN A 314 -13.54 -16.59 1.92
N ARG A 315 -13.40 -17.91 1.73
CA ARG A 315 -13.37 -18.86 2.84
C ARG A 315 -12.21 -18.56 3.79
N THR A 316 -11.00 -18.39 3.26
CA THR A 316 -9.80 -18.12 4.07
C THR A 316 -9.92 -16.80 4.84
N ILE A 317 -10.44 -15.74 4.20
CA ILE A 317 -10.68 -14.44 4.87
C ILE A 317 -11.67 -14.62 6.03
N LEU A 318 -12.77 -15.31 5.81
CA LEU A 318 -13.76 -15.55 6.86
C LEU A 318 -13.19 -16.39 8.03
N GLU A 319 -12.36 -17.39 7.72
CA GLU A 319 -11.68 -18.21 8.73
C GLU A 319 -10.68 -17.37 9.55
N LEU A 320 -9.89 -16.51 8.91
CA LEU A 320 -8.97 -15.58 9.58
C LEU A 320 -9.71 -14.63 10.53
N LYS A 321 -10.80 -14.01 10.06
CA LYS A 321 -11.60 -13.11 10.89
C LYS A 321 -12.25 -13.81 12.08
N LYS A 322 -12.76 -15.03 11.89
CA LYS A 322 -13.29 -15.85 12.99
C LYS A 322 -12.22 -16.21 14.02
N ALA A 323 -10.97 -16.37 13.59
CA ALA A 323 -9.83 -16.58 14.47
C ALA A 323 -9.33 -15.29 15.15
N GLY A 324 -9.85 -14.12 14.76
CA GLY A 324 -9.54 -12.82 15.36
C GLY A 324 -8.45 -12.02 14.65
N PHE A 325 -7.96 -12.47 13.49
CA PHE A 325 -7.01 -11.72 12.67
C PHE A 325 -7.71 -10.58 11.91
N GLY A 326 -7.02 -9.46 11.74
CA GLY A 326 -7.37 -8.47 10.73
C GLY A 326 -6.99 -8.96 9.34
N VAL A 327 -7.67 -8.48 8.29
CA VAL A 327 -7.36 -8.84 6.91
C VAL A 327 -7.25 -7.59 6.05
N ALA A 328 -6.19 -7.49 5.26
CA ALA A 328 -5.97 -6.44 4.28
C ALA A 328 -5.86 -6.99 2.86
N ILE A 329 -6.44 -6.28 1.89
CA ILE A 329 -6.17 -6.49 0.46
C ILE A 329 -5.02 -5.59 0.06
N ASP A 330 -3.94 -6.20 -0.42
CA ASP A 330 -2.67 -5.53 -0.70
C ASP A 330 -2.39 -5.34 -2.20
N ASN A 331 -1.53 -4.38 -2.53
CA ASN A 331 -1.19 -3.95 -3.90
C ASN A 331 -2.43 -3.68 -4.79
N PHE A 332 -3.48 -3.08 -4.22
CA PHE A 332 -4.71 -2.85 -4.97
C PHE A 332 -4.45 -1.89 -6.13
N GLY A 333 -4.79 -2.35 -7.35
CA GLY A 333 -4.64 -1.59 -8.59
C GLY A 333 -3.27 -1.57 -9.24
N ALA A 334 -2.34 -2.42 -8.79
CA ALA A 334 -1.15 -2.78 -9.56
C ALA A 334 -1.48 -3.57 -10.86
N GLY A 335 -2.71 -4.09 -10.99
CA GLY A 335 -3.18 -4.86 -12.15
C GLY A 335 -4.62 -4.53 -12.57
N TYR A 336 -5.38 -5.51 -13.05
CA TYR A 336 -6.80 -5.33 -13.36
C TYR A 336 -7.62 -5.32 -12.06
N SER A 337 -7.81 -4.15 -11.47
CA SER A 337 -8.58 -4.02 -10.23
C SER A 337 -9.97 -4.64 -10.35
N SER A 338 -10.27 -5.64 -9.52
CA SER A 338 -11.61 -6.24 -9.50
C SER A 338 -12.46 -5.58 -8.42
N LEU A 339 -13.20 -4.52 -8.76
CA LEU A 339 -14.21 -3.96 -7.86
C LEU A 339 -15.23 -5.03 -7.38
N ALA A 340 -15.45 -6.06 -8.20
CA ALA A 340 -16.26 -7.22 -7.84
C ALA A 340 -15.67 -8.04 -6.69
N LEU A 341 -14.34 -8.07 -6.53
CA LEU A 341 -13.68 -8.70 -5.38
C LEU A 341 -14.03 -7.93 -4.10
N LEU A 342 -13.86 -6.60 -4.11
CA LEU A 342 -14.16 -5.75 -2.95
C LEU A 342 -15.63 -5.87 -2.51
N ALA A 343 -16.56 -5.95 -3.46
CA ALA A 343 -17.99 -6.07 -3.17
C ALA A 343 -18.38 -7.35 -2.40
N THR A 344 -17.52 -8.37 -2.41
CA THR A 344 -17.82 -9.69 -1.82
C THR A 344 -16.84 -10.09 -0.71
N THR A 345 -15.86 -9.24 -0.42
CA THR A 345 -14.78 -9.54 0.51
C THR A 345 -14.98 -8.79 1.81
N GLU A 346 -14.98 -9.50 2.94
CA GLU A 346 -15.11 -8.91 4.28
C GLU A 346 -13.77 -8.42 4.84
N ALA A 347 -12.88 -7.86 4.03
CA ALA A 347 -11.60 -7.33 4.51
C ALA A 347 -11.80 -6.08 5.40
N ASP A 348 -10.84 -5.82 6.29
CA ASP A 348 -10.85 -4.66 7.20
C ASP A 348 -10.07 -3.48 6.62
N MET A 349 -9.14 -3.76 5.71
CA MET A 349 -8.21 -2.78 5.15
C MET A 349 -7.97 -3.00 3.65
N LEU A 350 -7.73 -1.90 2.95
CA LEU A 350 -7.33 -1.86 1.56
C LEU A 350 -6.03 -1.05 1.45
N LYS A 351 -4.96 -1.64 0.92
CA LYS A 351 -3.67 -0.97 0.69
C LYS A 351 -3.55 -0.63 -0.79
N LEU A 352 -3.43 0.66 -1.07
CA LEU A 352 -3.30 1.20 -2.42
C LEU A 352 -1.82 1.21 -2.82
N ASP A 353 -1.53 0.56 -3.94
CA ASP A 353 -0.17 0.38 -4.46
C ASP A 353 0.55 1.72 -4.71
N GLU A 354 1.85 1.76 -4.43
CA GLU A 354 2.67 2.97 -4.56
C GLU A 354 2.66 3.60 -5.98
N ASN A 355 2.40 2.81 -7.01
CA ASN A 355 2.36 3.28 -8.38
C ASN A 355 1.23 4.29 -8.63
N PHE A 356 0.16 4.29 -7.83
CA PHE A 356 -0.92 5.28 -7.97
C PHE A 356 -0.44 6.72 -7.78
N LEU A 357 0.56 6.93 -6.91
CA LEU A 357 1.10 8.26 -6.66
C LEU A 357 2.05 8.73 -7.77
N GLY A 358 2.65 7.80 -8.53
CA GLY A 358 3.75 8.07 -9.47
C GLY A 358 3.48 7.89 -10.96
N THR A 359 2.51 7.06 -11.38
CA THR A 359 2.37 6.63 -12.79
C THR A 359 1.41 7.47 -13.63
N VAL A 360 0.53 8.27 -13.02
CA VAL A 360 -0.44 9.07 -13.79
C VAL A 360 0.19 10.40 -14.22
N GLN A 361 0.39 10.56 -15.54
CA GLN A 361 0.98 11.77 -16.13
C GLN A 361 0.14 13.05 -15.92
N ASP A 362 -1.18 12.91 -15.68
CA ASP A 362 -2.08 14.00 -15.32
C ASP A 362 -2.47 13.93 -13.83
N GLY A 363 -1.93 14.86 -13.04
CA GLY A 363 -2.21 14.95 -11.61
C GLY A 363 -3.70 15.06 -11.29
N LYS A 364 -4.52 15.70 -12.14
CA LYS A 364 -5.96 15.87 -11.85
C LYS A 364 -6.73 14.55 -11.93
N SER A 365 -6.48 13.77 -12.98
CA SER A 365 -7.14 12.46 -13.15
C SER A 365 -6.76 11.51 -12.01
N ARG A 366 -5.49 11.50 -11.60
CA ARG A 366 -5.01 10.74 -10.45
C ARG A 366 -5.75 11.11 -9.17
N ASP A 367 -5.82 12.41 -8.89
CA ASP A 367 -6.36 12.92 -7.65
C ASP A 367 -7.86 12.56 -7.52
N ILE A 368 -8.61 12.64 -8.63
CA ILE A 368 -10.01 12.20 -8.71
C ILE A 368 -10.15 10.70 -8.46
N ILE A 369 -9.24 9.87 -9.00
CA ILE A 369 -9.29 8.41 -8.79
C ILE A 369 -9.06 8.10 -7.31
N ILE A 370 -8.01 8.66 -6.71
CA ILE A 370 -7.67 8.44 -5.29
C ILE A 370 -8.82 8.89 -4.39
N GLU A 371 -9.39 10.08 -4.63
CA GLU A 371 -10.54 10.59 -3.86
C GLU A 371 -11.75 9.64 -3.90
N ASN A 372 -12.07 9.09 -5.08
CA ASN A 372 -13.17 8.14 -5.22
C ASN A 372 -12.87 6.79 -4.57
N LEU A 373 -11.62 6.32 -4.63
CA LEU A 373 -11.20 5.09 -3.93
C LEU A 373 -11.32 5.25 -2.40
N ILE A 374 -10.91 6.40 -1.86
CA ILE A 374 -11.10 6.72 -0.43
C ILE A 374 -12.58 6.68 -0.05
N LYS A 375 -13.45 7.34 -0.84
CA LYS A 375 -14.90 7.35 -0.59
C LYS A 375 -15.49 5.93 -0.65
N MET A 376 -15.05 5.12 -1.61
CA MET A 376 -15.50 3.75 -1.76
C MET A 376 -15.07 2.87 -0.59
N ALA A 377 -13.79 2.92 -0.19
CA ALA A 377 -13.28 2.17 0.95
C ALA A 377 -14.06 2.52 2.23
N LYS A 378 -14.30 3.82 2.49
CA LYS A 378 -15.16 4.27 3.60
C LYS A 378 -16.58 3.72 3.51
N GLY A 379 -17.18 3.72 2.31
CA GLY A 379 -18.52 3.16 2.07
C GLY A 379 -18.60 1.65 2.28
N LEU A 380 -17.49 0.94 2.10
CA LEU A 380 -17.35 -0.50 2.37
C LEU A 380 -16.89 -0.80 3.80
N HIS A 381 -16.75 0.21 4.65
CA HIS A 381 -16.24 0.10 6.01
C HIS A 381 -14.81 -0.48 6.09
N MET A 382 -13.99 -0.22 5.08
CA MET A 382 -12.57 -0.58 5.03
C MET A 382 -11.69 0.63 5.30
N ASN A 383 -10.62 0.44 6.08
CA ASN A 383 -9.57 1.44 6.21
C ASN A 383 -8.72 1.45 4.93
N LEU A 384 -8.47 2.62 4.35
CA LEU A 384 -7.56 2.75 3.22
C LEU A 384 -6.17 3.18 3.71
N VAL A 385 -5.15 2.42 3.34
CA VAL A 385 -3.73 2.81 3.48
C VAL A 385 -3.19 3.15 2.10
N VAL A 386 -2.55 4.30 1.95
CA VAL A 386 -1.83 4.63 0.70
C VAL A 386 -0.33 4.41 0.91
N GLU A 387 0.27 3.60 0.05
CA GLU A 387 1.66 3.22 0.14
C GLU A 387 2.59 4.12 -0.69
N GLY A 388 3.88 4.08 -0.36
CA GLY A 388 4.92 4.72 -1.16
C GLY A 388 4.89 6.25 -1.15
N ILE A 389 4.42 6.88 -0.06
CA ILE A 389 4.56 8.33 0.11
C ILE A 389 6.04 8.70 0.19
N LYS A 390 6.46 9.66 -0.65
CA LYS A 390 7.84 10.15 -0.77
C LYS A 390 7.96 11.62 -0.35
N THR A 391 6.87 12.40 -0.37
CA THR A 391 6.93 13.84 -0.13
C THR A 391 5.80 14.36 0.77
N LYS A 392 6.07 15.49 1.43
CA LYS A 392 5.06 16.22 2.23
C LYS A 392 3.85 16.64 1.40
N GLN A 393 4.04 17.00 0.13
CA GLN A 393 2.93 17.40 -0.75
C GLN A 393 1.96 16.23 -1.00
N GLN A 394 2.46 14.99 -1.10
CA GLN A 394 1.62 13.80 -1.25
C GLN A 394 0.82 13.54 0.03
N GLU A 395 1.45 13.63 1.21
CA GLU A 395 0.75 13.54 2.50
C GLU A 395 -0.38 14.57 2.61
N GLN A 396 -0.08 15.84 2.33
CA GLN A 396 -1.05 16.93 2.45
C GLN A 396 -2.24 16.75 1.52
N PHE A 397 -1.99 16.37 0.26
CA PHE A 397 -3.04 16.02 -0.69
C PHE A 397 -3.94 14.90 -0.13
N LEU A 398 -3.34 13.79 0.31
CA LEU A 398 -4.07 12.64 0.85
C LEU A 398 -4.90 13.00 2.08
N ALA A 399 -4.33 13.78 3.01
CA ALA A 399 -5.03 14.26 4.20
C ALA A 399 -6.20 15.20 3.85
N GLY A 400 -6.04 16.01 2.79
CA GLY A 400 -7.07 16.91 2.26
C GLY A 400 -8.24 16.17 1.62
N VAL A 401 -7.99 15.08 0.88
CA VAL A 401 -9.05 14.22 0.32
C VAL A 401 -9.63 13.21 1.32
N GLY A 402 -9.22 13.28 2.58
CA GLY A 402 -9.78 12.50 3.67
C GLY A 402 -9.19 11.10 3.84
N CYS A 403 -7.99 10.85 3.30
CA CYS A 403 -7.18 9.68 3.66
C CYS A 403 -6.69 9.83 5.11
N GLU A 404 -6.65 8.73 5.83
CA GLU A 404 -6.28 8.71 7.26
C GLU A 404 -4.97 7.99 7.50
N LEU A 405 -4.68 6.93 6.73
CA LEU A 405 -3.52 6.08 6.92
C LEU A 405 -2.60 6.11 5.70
N ALA A 406 -1.31 6.18 5.95
CA ALA A 406 -0.32 6.08 4.89
C ALA A 406 1.01 5.50 5.34
N GLU A 407 1.74 4.98 4.37
CA GLU A 407 3.08 4.44 4.54
C GLU A 407 4.01 5.03 3.48
N GLY A 408 5.29 5.23 3.83
CA GLY A 408 6.30 5.50 2.84
C GLY A 408 7.60 6.08 3.40
N VAL A 409 8.60 6.16 2.53
CA VAL A 409 9.95 6.66 2.85
C VAL A 409 9.96 8.13 3.30
N TYR A 410 8.88 8.88 3.07
CA TYR A 410 8.70 10.21 3.65
C TYR A 410 8.78 10.19 5.19
N TYR A 411 8.22 9.16 5.82
CA TYR A 411 8.24 8.98 7.27
C TYR A 411 9.50 8.23 7.70
N ALA A 412 9.68 7.03 7.16
CA ALA A 412 10.79 6.15 7.46
C ALA A 412 10.96 5.08 6.38
N GLY A 413 12.19 4.64 6.17
CA GLY A 413 12.45 3.36 5.52
C GLY A 413 12.04 2.18 6.42
N ALA A 414 12.32 0.96 5.98
CA ALA A 414 12.16 -0.21 6.84
C ALA A 414 13.14 -0.14 8.02
N LEU A 415 12.62 -0.24 9.25
CA LEU A 415 13.34 -0.06 10.50
C LEU A 415 13.64 -1.41 11.16
N ASN A 416 14.83 -1.60 11.72
CA ASN A 416 15.07 -2.72 12.61
C ASN A 416 14.34 -2.52 13.96
N GLN A 417 14.36 -3.50 14.86
CA GLN A 417 13.64 -3.42 16.14
C GLN A 417 14.02 -2.20 17.00
N GLU A 418 15.32 -1.86 17.08
CA GLU A 418 15.78 -0.74 17.91
C GLU A 418 15.35 0.61 17.32
N GLU A 419 15.48 0.73 16.00
CA GLU A 419 15.03 1.92 15.26
C GLU A 419 13.51 2.08 15.34
N PHE A 420 12.75 0.99 15.23
CA PHE A 420 11.30 0.99 15.38
C PHE A 420 10.87 1.45 16.79
N ASN A 421 11.51 0.94 17.85
CA ASN A 421 11.19 1.35 19.22
C ASN A 421 11.39 2.86 19.40
N LYS A 422 12.48 3.42 18.86
CA LYS A 422 12.74 4.86 18.90
C LYS A 422 11.69 5.64 18.11
N PHE A 423 11.39 5.20 16.88
CA PHE A 423 10.40 5.83 16.03
C PHE A 423 9.01 5.84 16.68
N TYR A 424 8.63 4.74 17.32
CA TYR A 424 7.36 4.62 18.05
C TYR A 424 7.27 5.64 19.18
N GLU A 425 8.29 5.78 20.03
CA GLU A 425 8.27 6.75 21.12
C GLU A 425 8.17 8.21 20.63
N GLU A 426 8.76 8.52 19.47
CA GLU A 426 8.67 9.85 18.85
C GLU A 426 7.29 10.14 18.24
N HIS A 427 6.52 9.10 17.89
CA HIS A 427 5.29 9.22 17.10
C HIS A 427 4.06 8.56 17.73
N LYS A 428 4.13 8.06 18.97
CA LYS A 428 2.96 7.49 19.65
C LYS A 428 1.96 8.58 20.01
N GLU A 429 0.70 8.18 20.22
CA GLU A 429 -0.32 9.11 20.69
C GLU A 429 0.05 9.62 22.08
N ALA A 430 0.09 10.94 22.24
CA ALA A 430 0.15 11.53 23.58
C ALA A 430 -1.17 11.28 24.30
N ASP A 431 -1.13 10.98 25.60
CA ASP A 431 -2.34 10.81 26.43
C ASP A 431 -3.35 11.93 26.14
N ALA A 432 -4.55 11.53 25.69
CA ALA A 432 -5.63 12.45 25.39
C ALA A 432 -6.09 13.13 26.69
N LYS A 433 -5.72 14.40 26.83
CA LYS A 433 -6.15 15.29 27.91
C LYS A 433 -7.17 16.25 27.34
N VAL A 434 -8.33 16.27 27.98
CA VAL A 434 -9.40 17.23 27.71
C VAL A 434 -9.51 18.20 28.88
N VAL A 435 -9.66 19.48 28.54
CA VAL A 435 -10.03 20.54 29.50
C VAL A 435 -11.42 21.01 29.12
N SER A 436 -12.41 20.73 29.97
CA SER A 436 -13.81 21.04 29.73
C SER A 436 -14.32 22.11 30.68
N TYR A 437 -15.09 23.07 30.16
CA TYR A 437 -15.75 24.14 30.90
C TYR A 437 -17.26 24.02 30.72
N HIS A 438 -17.97 23.71 31.80
CA HIS A 438 -19.43 23.55 31.81
C HIS A 438 -20.19 24.86 32.00
N PHE A 439 -19.51 25.94 32.42
CA PHE A 439 -20.10 27.26 32.70
C PHE A 439 -21.30 27.25 33.65
N ASN A 440 -21.25 26.40 34.68
CA ASN A 440 -22.26 26.29 35.73
C ASN A 440 -22.15 27.43 36.77
N GLY A 441 -22.15 28.68 36.30
CA GLY A 441 -22.04 29.88 37.15
C GLY A 441 -20.61 30.29 37.52
N ASN A 442 -19.60 29.63 36.98
CA ASN A 442 -18.19 29.97 37.14
C ASN A 442 -17.41 29.77 35.82
N LEU A 443 -16.12 30.12 35.84
CA LEU A 443 -15.19 29.97 34.72
C LEU A 443 -14.10 28.92 35.01
N ASP A 444 -14.37 28.02 35.95
CA ASP A 444 -13.45 26.93 36.27
C ASP A 444 -13.68 25.77 35.29
N ASP A 445 -12.60 25.08 34.92
CA ASP A 445 -12.70 23.81 34.23
C ASP A 445 -13.28 22.72 35.16
N GLU A 446 -13.69 21.59 34.59
CA GLU A 446 -14.32 20.47 35.29
C GLU A 446 -13.48 19.97 36.49
N ASN A 447 -12.15 20.12 36.41
CA ASN A 447 -11.20 19.68 37.42
C ASN A 447 -10.78 20.79 38.41
N GLY A 448 -11.26 22.02 38.25
CA GLY A 448 -10.86 23.19 39.03
C GLY A 448 -9.38 23.56 38.93
N LYS A 449 -8.67 23.09 37.90
CA LYS A 449 -7.23 23.33 37.68
C LYS A 449 -6.97 24.57 36.83
N ASN A 450 -7.88 24.88 35.93
CA ASN A 450 -7.78 26.04 35.04
C ASN A 450 -9.01 26.92 35.27
N SER A 451 -8.79 28.23 35.39
CA SER A 451 -9.87 29.20 35.60
C SER A 451 -9.71 30.38 34.65
N GLY A 452 -10.81 30.79 34.03
CA GLY A 452 -10.85 31.94 33.13
C GLY A 452 -10.91 33.27 33.87
N THR A 453 -10.34 34.31 33.29
CA THR A 453 -10.44 35.70 33.80
C THR A 453 -11.25 36.57 32.85
N VAL A 454 -12.10 37.43 33.40
CA VAL A 454 -13.02 38.28 32.62
C VAL A 454 -12.42 39.65 32.33
N SER A 455 -12.61 40.13 31.11
CA SER A 455 -12.41 41.54 30.72
C SER A 455 -13.76 42.15 30.36
N GLY A 456 -14.40 42.87 31.29
CA GLY A 456 -15.73 43.46 31.12
C GLY A 456 -16.82 42.75 31.92
N GLU A 457 -18.02 42.67 31.36
CA GLU A 457 -19.19 42.02 31.95
C GLU A 457 -19.54 40.72 31.21
N ILE A 458 -19.87 39.69 31.98
CA ILE A 458 -20.39 38.41 31.48
C ILE A 458 -21.63 38.01 32.28
N GLY A 459 -22.43 37.09 31.75
CA GLY A 459 -23.53 36.46 32.47
C GLY A 459 -23.51 34.95 32.34
N TYR A 460 -24.45 34.29 33.01
CA TYR A 460 -24.67 32.85 32.88
C TYR A 460 -26.12 32.54 32.49
N GLY A 461 -26.32 31.40 31.84
CA GLY A 461 -27.62 30.96 31.34
C GLY A 461 -27.78 29.44 31.35
N LYS A 462 -28.84 28.98 30.67
CA LYS A 462 -29.09 27.56 30.46
C LYS A 462 -28.28 27.08 29.26
N GLY A 463 -27.48 26.04 29.45
CA GLY A 463 -26.66 25.46 28.40
C GLY A 463 -27.44 24.63 27.39
N ILE A 464 -26.70 23.88 26.58
CA ILE A 464 -27.27 23.01 25.55
C ILE A 464 -28.18 21.91 26.12
N VAL A 465 -27.91 21.45 27.35
CA VAL A 465 -28.71 20.51 28.15
C VAL A 465 -28.84 21.05 29.57
N ASP A 466 -29.62 20.40 30.45
CA ASP A 466 -29.80 20.87 31.84
C ASP A 466 -28.59 20.62 32.75
N SER A 467 -27.74 19.64 32.43
CA SER A 467 -26.54 19.31 33.20
C SER A 467 -25.39 20.32 33.04
N VAL A 468 -25.45 21.18 32.03
CA VAL A 468 -24.40 22.18 31.73
C VAL A 468 -25.01 23.57 31.53
N GLY A 469 -24.26 24.60 31.92
CA GLY A 469 -24.64 25.99 31.82
C GLY A 469 -24.24 26.61 30.49
N SER A 470 -24.53 27.89 30.34
CA SER A 470 -23.98 28.73 29.27
C SER A 470 -23.31 29.97 29.83
N LEU A 471 -22.24 30.39 29.17
CA LEU A 471 -21.65 31.70 29.32
C LEU A 471 -22.33 32.68 28.37
N LYS A 472 -22.92 33.75 28.91
CA LYS A 472 -23.54 34.83 28.15
C LYS A 472 -22.55 35.96 27.94
N LEU A 473 -22.30 36.28 26.68
CA LEU A 473 -21.42 37.34 26.24
C LEU A 473 -22.29 38.46 25.63
N PRO A 474 -22.31 39.66 26.21
CA PRO A 474 -23.16 40.76 25.75
C PRO A 474 -22.69 41.43 24.44
N GLY A 475 -21.52 41.03 23.92
CA GLY A 475 -20.84 41.73 22.82
C GLY A 475 -20.25 43.07 23.26
N GLY A 476 -19.72 43.83 22.31
CA GLY A 476 -19.10 45.14 22.61
C GLY A 476 -18.05 45.51 21.58
N GLU A 477 -17.23 46.51 21.90
CA GLU A 477 -16.03 46.84 21.14
C GLU A 477 -15.01 45.68 21.18
N GLN A 478 -13.92 45.79 20.42
CA GLN A 478 -12.87 44.77 20.37
C GLN A 478 -12.35 44.44 21.76
N MET A 479 -12.19 43.16 22.08
CA MET A 479 -11.65 42.68 23.36
C MET A 479 -12.41 43.16 24.62
N THR A 480 -13.69 43.52 24.49
CA THR A 480 -14.57 43.87 25.62
C THR A 480 -15.61 42.79 25.86
N ASN A 481 -15.92 42.52 27.14
CA ASN A 481 -16.85 41.47 27.56
C ASN A 481 -16.42 40.07 27.09
N VAL A 482 -15.12 39.78 27.23
CA VAL A 482 -14.47 38.52 26.81
C VAL A 482 -13.90 37.77 28.01
N VAL A 483 -13.64 36.48 27.82
CA VAL A 483 -12.97 35.62 28.80
C VAL A 483 -11.59 35.22 28.29
N HIS A 484 -10.56 35.47 29.09
CA HIS A 484 -9.21 34.98 28.86
C HIS A 484 -9.03 33.65 29.57
N LEU A 485 -8.73 32.60 28.82
CA LEU A 485 -8.45 31.28 29.36
C LEU A 485 -6.93 31.05 29.48
N PRO A 486 -6.47 30.27 30.46
CA PRO A 486 -5.05 29.98 30.64
C PRO A 486 -4.44 29.32 29.39
N LYS A 487 -3.25 29.75 28.97
CA LYS A 487 -2.55 29.14 27.82
C LYS A 487 -2.27 27.64 27.99
N THR A 488 -2.22 27.15 29.23
CA THR A 488 -1.97 25.75 29.60
C THR A 488 -3.03 24.78 29.07
N ILE A 489 -4.21 25.28 28.69
CA ILE A 489 -5.28 24.45 28.12
C ILE A 489 -4.95 23.94 26.70
N LEU A 490 -4.07 24.64 25.98
CA LEU A 490 -3.52 24.20 24.70
C LEU A 490 -2.17 23.53 24.96
N GLY A 491 -2.22 22.35 25.59
CA GLY A 491 -1.04 21.63 26.07
C GLY A 491 -0.11 21.10 24.98
N ASN A 492 -0.58 21.03 23.73
CA ASN A 492 0.15 20.58 22.54
C ASN A 492 -0.03 21.58 21.39
N GLU A 493 0.86 21.50 20.39
CA GLU A 493 0.77 22.33 19.19
C GLU A 493 -0.40 21.93 18.28
N SER A 494 -0.75 20.64 18.28
CA SER A 494 -1.95 20.09 17.64
C SER A 494 -3.06 19.91 18.66
N TYR A 495 -4.28 20.33 18.34
CA TYR A 495 -5.39 20.37 19.28
C TYR A 495 -6.75 20.35 18.59
N SER A 496 -7.79 20.10 19.38
CA SER A 496 -9.19 20.25 18.96
C SER A 496 -9.96 21.10 19.94
N VAL A 497 -10.84 21.95 19.43
CA VAL A 497 -11.71 22.81 20.23
C VAL A 497 -13.16 22.48 19.87
N SER A 498 -13.93 21.99 20.83
CA SER A 498 -15.35 21.67 20.69
C SER A 498 -16.17 22.59 21.59
N LEU A 499 -17.23 23.19 21.06
CA LEU A 499 -18.13 24.07 21.81
C LEU A 499 -19.50 24.17 21.16
N TRP A 500 -20.50 24.55 21.95
CA TRP A 500 -21.81 24.94 21.46
C TRP A 500 -21.93 26.46 21.43
N VAL A 501 -22.45 26.98 20.33
CA VAL A 501 -22.58 28.41 20.09
C VAL A 501 -24.01 28.75 19.73
N LYS A 502 -24.56 29.78 20.38
CA LYS A 502 -25.85 30.38 20.05
C LYS A 502 -25.72 31.89 20.00
N ALA A 503 -25.69 32.48 18.81
CA ALA A 503 -25.57 33.92 18.66
C ALA A 503 -26.93 34.62 18.87
N ASP A 504 -26.96 35.75 19.56
CA ASP A 504 -28.19 36.57 19.65
C ASP A 504 -28.48 37.30 18.32
N ARG A 505 -27.40 37.72 17.66
CA ARG A 505 -27.39 38.33 16.33
C ARG A 505 -26.17 37.88 15.54
N LEU A 506 -26.30 37.86 14.21
CA LEU A 506 -25.20 37.53 13.31
C LEU A 506 -24.32 38.76 13.10
N ASN A 507 -23.12 38.74 13.67
CA ASN A 507 -22.09 39.75 13.44
C ASN A 507 -21.03 39.18 12.50
N ASN A 508 -20.77 39.91 11.43
CA ASN A 508 -19.82 39.50 10.41
C ASN A 508 -18.39 39.48 10.99
N TRP A 509 -17.70 38.36 10.81
CA TRP A 509 -16.30 38.13 11.17
C TRP A 509 -16.00 38.10 12.67
N THR A 510 -17.01 38.03 13.52
CA THR A 510 -16.79 38.00 14.97
C THR A 510 -16.28 36.62 15.42
N SER A 511 -15.11 36.60 16.06
CA SER A 511 -14.56 35.40 16.68
C SER A 511 -15.36 34.99 17.92
N VAL A 512 -15.65 33.69 18.03
CA VAL A 512 -16.13 33.11 19.30
C VAL A 512 -14.98 32.60 20.14
N ILE A 513 -13.96 32.01 19.53
CA ILE A 513 -12.75 31.62 20.24
C ILE A 513 -11.54 31.87 19.35
N MET A 514 -10.52 32.47 19.94
CA MET A 514 -9.25 32.78 19.29
C MET A 514 -8.10 32.25 20.13
N ALA A 515 -7.20 31.49 19.50
CA ALA A 515 -5.94 31.05 20.07
C ALA A 515 -4.79 31.81 19.40
N ASN A 516 -4.13 32.69 20.15
CA ASN A 516 -3.07 33.54 19.63
C ASN A 516 -1.68 32.92 19.89
N SER A 517 -0.76 33.05 18.94
CA SER A 517 0.62 32.56 19.00
C SER A 517 1.63 33.71 18.73
N ASN A 518 2.91 33.39 18.60
CA ASN A 518 3.93 34.39 18.25
C ASN A 518 3.86 34.88 16.80
N ILE A 519 3.44 34.01 15.89
CA ILE A 519 3.57 34.20 14.43
C ILE A 519 2.21 34.22 13.73
N GLY A 520 1.13 34.10 14.49
CA GLY A 520 -0.21 33.95 13.94
C GLY A 520 -1.27 33.66 14.99
N PHE A 521 -2.50 33.48 14.55
CA PHE A 521 -3.60 33.02 15.41
C PHE A 521 -4.53 32.07 14.67
N ALA A 522 -5.21 31.21 15.43
CA ALA A 522 -6.36 30.45 14.96
C ALA A 522 -7.64 31.04 15.56
N SER A 523 -8.72 31.09 14.79
CA SER A 523 -9.99 31.69 15.21
C SER A 523 -11.19 30.97 14.61
N LEU A 524 -12.17 30.65 15.46
CA LEU A 524 -13.46 30.14 15.01
C LEU A 524 -14.44 31.30 14.86
N ILE A 525 -14.93 31.48 13.64
CA ILE A 525 -15.88 32.52 13.26
C ILE A 525 -17.19 31.85 12.85
N PRO A 526 -18.29 32.01 13.61
CA PRO A 526 -19.56 31.39 13.26
C PRO A 526 -20.17 31.98 11.99
N TYR A 527 -19.93 33.25 11.69
CA TYR A 527 -20.56 33.96 10.58
C TYR A 527 -19.59 34.93 9.91
N GLY A 528 -19.12 34.59 8.71
CA GLY A 528 -18.17 35.40 7.94
C GLY A 528 -18.56 35.50 6.46
N TRP A 529 -17.58 35.31 5.58
CA TRP A 529 -17.75 35.42 4.13
C TRP A 529 -18.89 34.53 3.61
N GLN A 530 -19.74 35.08 2.74
CA GLN A 530 -20.88 34.37 2.14
C GLN A 530 -21.81 33.67 3.15
N LYS A 531 -21.91 34.19 4.38
CA LYS A 531 -22.72 33.62 5.48
C LYS A 531 -22.20 32.30 6.04
N LEU A 532 -21.02 31.86 5.61
CA LEU A 532 -20.42 30.62 6.06
C LEU A 532 -19.72 30.83 7.40
N SER A 533 -19.79 29.80 8.24
CA SER A 533 -18.87 29.64 9.35
C SER A 533 -17.47 29.30 8.84
N MET A 534 -16.44 29.53 9.65
CA MET A 534 -15.08 29.16 9.29
C MET A 534 -14.20 28.98 10.51
N PHE A 535 -13.24 28.08 10.40
CA PHE A 535 -12.08 28.04 11.29
C PHE A 535 -10.87 28.52 10.50
N ARG A 536 -10.29 29.63 10.93
CA ARG A 536 -9.25 30.32 10.19
C ARG A 536 -7.94 30.41 10.92
N ILE A 537 -6.87 30.37 10.16
CA ILE A 537 -5.51 30.59 10.63
C ILE A 537 -4.92 31.78 9.88
N LYS A 538 -4.25 32.67 10.61
CA LYS A 538 -3.56 33.84 10.05
C LYS A 538 -2.08 33.77 10.36
N ASP A 539 -1.23 33.89 9.34
CA ASP A 539 0.17 34.27 9.48
C ASP A 539 0.29 35.79 9.62
N THR A 540 0.62 36.26 10.82
CA THR A 540 0.73 37.70 11.12
C THR A 540 2.06 38.30 10.65
N ARG A 541 2.98 37.50 10.11
CA ARG A 541 4.23 37.97 9.48
C ARG A 541 3.98 38.47 8.05
N LEU A 542 2.90 38.00 7.44
CA LEU A 542 2.43 38.45 6.13
C LEU A 542 1.46 39.63 6.31
N ASP A 543 1.35 40.45 5.27
CA ASP A 543 0.48 41.62 5.23
C ASP A 543 -1.02 41.26 5.43
N GLU A 544 -1.89 42.27 5.54
CA GLU A 544 -3.33 42.03 5.78
C GLU A 544 -4.01 41.24 4.65
N SER A 545 -3.46 41.30 3.43
CA SER A 545 -4.03 40.64 2.25
C SER A 545 -3.61 39.17 2.10
N GLY A 546 -2.44 38.79 2.60
CA GLY A 546 -1.90 37.42 2.51
C GLY A 546 -1.99 36.60 3.79
N GLY A 547 -1.59 35.33 3.73
CA GLY A 547 -1.40 34.48 4.92
C GLY A 547 -2.66 34.04 5.64
N TRP A 548 -3.80 34.01 4.95
CA TRP A 548 -5.06 33.48 5.48
C TRP A 548 -5.29 32.05 5.01
N TYR A 549 -5.61 31.17 5.94
CA TYR A 549 -5.97 29.79 5.69
C TYR A 549 -7.34 29.54 6.32
N ASP A 550 -8.38 29.55 5.49
CA ASP A 550 -9.77 29.51 5.95
C ASP A 550 -10.37 28.14 5.63
N ALA A 551 -10.64 27.31 6.65
CA ALA A 551 -11.50 26.14 6.50
C ALA A 551 -12.96 26.63 6.55
N LEU A 552 -13.61 26.70 5.38
CA LEU A 552 -15.00 27.16 5.25
C LEU A 552 -15.98 26.06 5.64
N GLY A 553 -16.90 26.34 6.56
CA GLY A 553 -17.99 25.47 6.94
C GLY A 553 -19.30 25.81 6.22
N GLU A 554 -20.43 25.44 6.82
CA GLU A 554 -21.80 25.72 6.35
C GLU A 554 -22.37 27.02 6.96
N GLU A 555 -23.57 27.39 6.51
CA GLU A 555 -24.32 28.53 7.04
C GLU A 555 -24.61 28.39 8.54
N PHE A 556 -24.57 29.52 9.25
CA PHE A 556 -24.86 29.61 10.68
C PHE A 556 -26.05 30.54 10.94
N TYR A 557 -26.97 30.09 11.80
CA TYR A 557 -28.21 30.80 12.12
C TYR A 557 -28.19 31.33 13.56
N ALA A 558 -28.60 32.59 13.75
CA ALA A 558 -28.75 33.16 15.08
C ALA A 558 -29.95 32.54 15.82
N LYS A 559 -29.88 32.60 17.16
CA LYS A 559 -30.88 32.11 18.13
C LYS A 559 -31.03 30.59 18.17
N GLU A 560 -30.19 29.86 17.46
CA GLU A 560 -30.12 28.40 17.47
C GLU A 560 -28.78 27.94 18.02
N TRP A 561 -28.78 26.81 18.74
CA TRP A 561 -27.54 26.18 19.16
C TRP A 561 -26.94 25.38 18.00
N THR A 562 -25.69 25.66 17.70
CA THR A 562 -24.87 24.90 16.74
C THR A 562 -23.65 24.37 17.46
N HIS A 563 -23.37 23.08 17.32
CA HIS A 563 -22.11 22.50 17.76
C HIS A 563 -21.03 22.80 16.73
N PHE A 564 -19.91 23.33 17.19
CA PHE A 564 -18.70 23.49 16.40
C PHE A 564 -17.60 22.63 17.01
N CYS A 565 -16.86 21.94 16.16
CA CYS A 565 -15.56 21.41 16.52
C CYS A 565 -14.54 21.87 15.48
N ALA A 566 -13.44 22.47 15.92
CA ALA A 566 -12.33 22.87 15.08
C ALA A 566 -11.11 22.04 15.46
N THR A 567 -10.44 21.42 14.49
CA THR A 567 -9.25 20.61 14.74
C THR A 567 -8.07 21.18 13.97
N TYR A 568 -6.91 21.24 14.61
CA TYR A 568 -5.71 21.80 14.04
C TYR A 568 -4.52 20.88 14.29
N ASN A 569 -3.81 20.51 13.21
CA ASN A 569 -2.59 19.71 13.26
C ASN A 569 -1.41 20.55 12.78
N SER A 570 -0.48 20.87 13.69
CA SER A 570 0.71 21.68 13.39
C SER A 570 1.76 20.94 12.55
N VAL A 571 1.76 19.60 12.58
CA VAL A 571 2.74 18.76 11.89
C VAL A 571 2.39 18.65 10.41
N THR A 572 1.16 18.23 10.10
CA THR A 572 0.68 18.10 8.72
C THR A 572 0.24 19.43 8.12
N GLY A 573 -0.06 20.42 8.97
CA GLY A 573 -0.63 21.70 8.55
C GLY A 573 -2.10 21.57 8.14
N LEU A 574 -2.79 20.53 8.59
CA LEU A 574 -4.21 20.32 8.32
C LEU A 574 -5.08 21.00 9.38
N SER A 575 -6.09 21.72 8.92
CA SER A 575 -7.11 22.34 9.76
C SER A 575 -8.50 21.96 9.26
N ARG A 576 -9.41 21.59 10.17
CA ARG A 576 -10.77 21.16 9.84
C ARG A 576 -11.80 21.85 10.73
N ILE A 577 -12.98 22.07 10.17
CA ILE A 577 -14.17 22.53 10.88
C ILE A 577 -15.29 21.51 10.72
N TYR A 578 -15.91 21.19 11.85
CA TYR A 578 -17.05 20.31 11.96
C TYR A 578 -18.23 21.11 12.51
N GLN A 579 -19.43 20.82 12.01
CA GLN A 579 -20.68 21.37 12.52
C GLN A 579 -21.65 20.24 12.82
N ASN A 580 -22.24 20.26 14.02
CA ASN A 580 -23.22 19.27 14.46
C ASN A 580 -22.75 17.83 14.24
N GLY A 581 -21.48 17.55 14.59
CA GLY A 581 -20.90 16.22 14.46
C GLY A 581 -20.42 15.81 13.06
N ARG A 582 -20.52 16.67 12.03
CA ARG A 582 -20.11 16.36 10.66
C ARG A 582 -18.94 17.22 10.19
N LEU A 583 -18.01 16.65 9.42
CA LEU A 583 -16.98 17.42 8.74
C LEU A 583 -17.63 18.30 7.66
N VAL A 584 -17.44 19.62 7.74
CA VAL A 584 -18.04 20.58 6.80
C VAL A 584 -17.00 21.37 6.01
N GLY A 585 -15.76 21.43 6.49
CA GLY A 585 -14.69 22.17 5.83
C GLY A 585 -13.30 21.74 6.28
N SER A 586 -12.33 21.92 5.39
CA SER A 586 -10.91 21.69 5.67
C SER A 586 -10.03 22.63 4.86
N VAL A 587 -8.85 22.93 5.38
CA VAL A 587 -7.77 23.62 4.68
C VAL A 587 -6.44 22.96 5.04
N ASP A 588 -5.58 22.80 4.05
CA ASP A 588 -4.23 22.25 4.20
C ASP A 588 -3.16 23.35 4.15
N ASN A 589 -1.89 22.96 4.23
CA ASN A 589 -0.75 23.87 4.11
C ASN A 589 -0.75 25.04 5.10
N THR A 590 -1.41 24.86 6.24
CA THR A 590 -1.52 25.91 7.25
C THR A 590 -0.20 26.18 7.95
N LEU A 591 -0.08 27.37 8.52
CA LEU A 591 1.04 27.76 9.35
C LEU A 591 1.12 26.88 10.61
N ALA A 592 2.31 26.41 10.98
CA ALA A 592 2.59 25.75 12.26
C ALA A 592 2.58 26.77 13.42
N LEU A 593 1.44 26.95 14.07
CA LEU A 593 1.27 27.80 15.24
C LEU A 593 1.91 27.14 16.46
N THR A 594 3.04 27.69 16.89
CA THR A 594 3.75 27.21 18.09
C THR A 594 3.67 28.23 19.22
N ASN A 595 3.79 27.77 20.46
CA ASN A 595 3.81 28.63 21.66
C ASN A 595 2.59 29.56 21.79
N HIS A 596 1.40 28.98 21.88
CA HIS A 596 0.17 29.73 22.15
C HIS A 596 0.31 30.58 23.42
N LYS A 597 -0.03 31.87 23.30
CA LYS A 597 0.14 32.86 24.37
C LYS A 597 -1.13 33.09 25.16
N ILE A 598 -2.27 33.20 24.46
CA ILE A 598 -3.55 33.58 25.02
C ILE A 598 -4.65 32.86 24.25
N VAL A 599 -5.61 32.30 24.98
CA VAL A 599 -6.88 31.83 24.42
C VAL A 599 -7.97 32.78 24.88
N VAL A 600 -8.69 33.37 23.93
CA VAL A 600 -9.76 34.34 24.20
C VAL A 600 -11.07 33.74 23.74
N LEU A 601 -12.05 33.70 24.64
CA LEU A 601 -13.43 33.33 24.34
C LEU A 601 -14.27 34.61 24.29
N GLY A 602 -15.01 34.77 23.21
CA GLY A 602 -15.97 35.85 23.00
C GLY A 602 -15.46 37.04 22.19
N GLY A 603 -14.30 36.98 21.54
CA GLY A 603 -13.85 38.07 20.68
C GLY A 603 -12.41 37.95 20.20
N ASP A 604 -11.98 38.97 19.44
CA ASP A 604 -10.61 39.12 18.95
C ASP A 604 -10.18 40.61 18.92
N TYR A 605 -8.94 40.86 18.47
CA TYR A 605 -8.34 42.19 18.41
C TYR A 605 -8.80 43.05 17.21
N TYR A 606 -9.58 42.48 16.29
CA TYR A 606 -9.89 43.09 14.99
C TYR A 606 -11.38 43.43 14.85
N LYS A 607 -12.27 42.65 15.47
CA LYS A 607 -13.72 42.72 15.30
C LYS A 607 -14.45 42.91 16.63
N PRO A 608 -15.64 43.54 16.60
CA PRO A 608 -16.50 43.64 17.77
C PRO A 608 -16.74 42.27 18.42
N SER A 609 -16.78 42.26 19.75
CA SER A 609 -16.87 41.05 20.55
C SER A 609 -18.19 40.31 20.33
N PHE A 610 -18.16 38.98 20.49
CA PHE A 610 -19.27 38.08 20.26
C PHE A 610 -20.44 38.37 21.18
N GLN A 611 -21.63 38.37 20.59
CA GLN A 611 -22.88 38.56 21.31
C GLN A 611 -23.73 37.29 21.20
N GLY A 612 -23.90 36.61 22.32
CA GLY A 612 -24.66 35.37 22.42
C GLY A 612 -24.20 34.50 23.57
N GLU A 613 -24.40 33.20 23.42
CA GLU A 613 -24.13 32.20 24.43
C GLU A 613 -23.14 31.15 23.91
N VAL A 614 -22.22 30.75 24.79
CA VAL A 614 -21.34 29.59 24.60
C VAL A 614 -21.64 28.56 25.68
N SER A 615 -21.74 27.29 25.32
CA SER A 615 -21.97 26.19 26.26
C SER A 615 -20.98 25.06 25.97
N GLU A 616 -20.54 24.37 27.03
CA GLU A 616 -19.65 23.22 26.97
C GLU A 616 -18.40 23.41 26.08
N LEU A 617 -17.45 24.22 26.54
CA LEU A 617 -16.17 24.37 25.84
C LEU A 617 -15.24 23.24 26.27
N SER A 618 -14.87 22.36 25.34
CA SER A 618 -13.88 21.29 25.54
C SER A 618 -12.67 21.51 24.64
N ILE A 619 -11.47 21.50 25.22
CA ILE A 619 -10.21 21.61 24.48
C ILE A 619 -9.42 20.32 24.65
N TYR A 620 -9.15 19.64 23.55
CA TYR A 620 -8.40 18.39 23.48
C TYR A 620 -6.98 18.70 23.04
N ASN A 621 -5.99 18.11 23.71
CA ASN A 621 -4.57 18.19 23.32
C ASN A 621 -4.20 17.27 22.13
N CYS A 622 -5.19 16.80 21.39
CA CYS A 622 -5.04 15.93 20.22
C CYS A 622 -6.02 16.34 19.12
N VAL A 623 -5.81 15.80 17.92
CA VAL A 623 -6.70 15.99 16.76
C VAL A 623 -7.80 14.93 16.83
N LEU A 624 -9.05 15.38 17.02
CA LEU A 624 -10.20 14.50 17.01
C LEU A 624 -10.52 14.06 15.58
N MET A 625 -10.83 12.78 15.45
CA MET A 625 -11.30 12.18 14.22
C MET A 625 -12.80 12.41 14.05
N GLU A 626 -13.29 12.30 12.81
CA GLU A 626 -14.69 12.57 12.48
C GLU A 626 -15.68 11.74 13.32
N ASN A 627 -15.37 10.47 13.55
CA ASN A 627 -16.19 9.57 14.37
C ASN A 627 -16.24 9.99 15.85
N GLU A 628 -15.16 10.54 16.41
CA GLU A 628 -15.11 11.05 17.79
C GLU A 628 -15.91 12.33 17.92
N VAL A 629 -15.76 13.26 16.97
CA VAL A 629 -16.56 14.50 16.91
C VAL A 629 -18.04 14.16 16.80
N LYS A 630 -18.39 13.16 15.98
CA LYS A 630 -19.76 12.65 15.87
C LYS A 630 -20.28 12.08 17.19
N LYS A 631 -19.48 11.26 17.90
CA LYS A 631 -19.84 10.71 19.21
C LYS A 631 -20.12 11.81 20.24
N ILE A 632 -19.33 12.89 20.24
CA ILE A 632 -19.53 14.05 21.11
C ILE A 632 -20.91 14.69 20.84
N TYR A 633 -21.22 14.96 19.57
CA TYR A 633 -22.54 15.51 19.22
C TYR A 633 -23.68 14.56 19.60
N ASP A 634 -23.58 13.28 19.23
CA ASP A 634 -24.61 12.27 19.47
C ASP A 634 -24.87 12.05 20.97
N HIS A 635 -23.85 12.23 21.83
CA HIS A 635 -24.00 12.18 23.28
C HIS A 635 -25.00 13.24 23.78
N TYR A 636 -24.82 14.51 23.39
CA TYR A 636 -25.72 15.60 23.77
C TYR A 636 -27.09 15.52 23.08
N ALA A 637 -27.13 15.14 21.80
CA ALA A 637 -28.37 15.06 21.05
C ALA A 637 -29.36 14.00 21.59
N LYS A 638 -28.85 12.99 22.30
CA LYS A 638 -29.64 11.94 22.97
C LYS A 638 -30.22 12.39 24.32
N ASP A 639 -29.73 13.48 24.90
CA ASP A 639 -30.23 13.99 26.18
C ASP A 639 -31.70 14.46 26.05
N PRO A 640 -32.60 14.09 26.98
CA PRO A 640 -34.01 14.51 26.94
C PRO A 640 -34.22 16.03 26.99
N THR A 641 -33.26 16.76 27.56
CA THR A 641 -33.30 18.22 27.81
C THR A 641 -32.55 19.02 26.73
N PHE A 642 -32.08 18.33 25.68
CA PHE A 642 -31.34 18.92 24.57
C PHE A 642 -32.07 20.07 23.89
N ARG A 643 -31.39 21.22 23.78
CA ARG A 643 -31.91 22.48 23.24
C ARG A 643 -31.44 22.80 21.82
N GLY A 644 -30.60 21.94 21.24
CA GLY A 644 -30.15 22.08 19.86
C GLY A 644 -31.15 21.47 18.86
N LYS A 645 -30.85 21.64 17.57
CA LYS A 645 -31.58 20.93 16.53
C LYS A 645 -31.18 19.45 16.54
N LYS A 646 -32.16 18.56 16.68
CA LYS A 646 -31.97 17.13 16.40
C LYS A 646 -31.93 16.96 14.88
N GLN A 647 -30.84 16.38 14.38
CA GLN A 647 -30.68 16.07 12.96
C GLN A 647 -31.44 14.80 12.58
#